data_AF-A0A1I7XSJ0-F1
#
_entry.id   AF-A0A1I7XSJ0-F1
#
_cell.length_a   1.000
_cell.length_b   1.000
_cell.length_c   1.000
_cell.angle_alpha   90.00
_cell.angle_beta   90.00
_cell.angle_gamma   90.00
#
_symmetry.space_group_name_H-M   'P 1'
#
loop_
_entity.id
_entity.type
_entity.pdbx_description
1 polymer ?
#
loop_
_entity_poly.entity_id
_entity_poly.type
_entity_poly.pdbx_seq_one_letter_code
_entity_poly.pdbx_strand_id
1 'polypeptide(L)'
;MALAEHDPKEYGVEDLVLLSKIDLSNIVSNINLRFSKGRIYTYIGEVLIAVNPYRNLNIYEKSTVEKYKGREIYERPPHAFAIADSAYRSMKRYGKDSCIVISGRVKNVLLRSNCILESLGCAKTTRNDNSSRFGKYMHINFNFNGDPVGGNISNYLLEKSRVVRQQSGERNFHVFYHLLNGLSESKLRDLGLEKDPKKYYYLNQGGSGKLWMVIAAVLHLGNITFTDFDSSYGAHIADKSALTHAAKCLSVTTDQLSQALCSQVVAARGDVVAKQHDISAALYTKDALAKAIYERLFSWVVHKINESIATEQVSRYSKSTVFGVLDIYGFEIFGTNSFEQLCINYCNEKLQQLFIELVLKREQEEYEKENIKWTKIEYFNNKIICDVVELPRSGIFSVLDDACASVGNVTDEVFLRELDKNLQSHNHYCSRSIKPSEKSLKFEEFRITHYAGDVTYSVYGFMDKNRDTLFQDLKRLMYNSKSDLLKSLFPDGAKSVTEVNRRPPTAGYLFKNSMSDLVIQLASKEPHYIRCVKPNDEKSCSVFDIERVEHQIFIRSPQTVFRLEELRSEKLPEVVIVRGVQARRRYKELKAVYKIMGAYKRYKLRAYILNKLSVLRESLPQKLAAFEVLSGKRDRWGYTRSWKGDYLALKFNRHNNSASRVMILTDRFIARLDSKKFRLHRKPIPLQEISQISLCIEPNGLIIIHAGDNDLLGCMRNIRNEERIGELIGTLLALYDRVFAAESSQHPVFKKSGKDIDLICHNLVGP
;
A
#
# COMPACT_ATOMS: atom_id res chain seq x y z
N MET A 1 22.67 14.55 10.78
CA MET A 1 21.36 13.87 10.99
C MET A 1 20.33 14.93 11.26
N ALA A 2 19.05 14.69 10.95
CA ALA A 2 17.99 15.51 11.54
C ALA A 2 17.78 15.02 12.98
N LEU A 3 17.50 15.94 13.91
CA LEU A 3 17.01 15.57 15.24
C LEU A 3 15.56 15.08 15.11
N ALA A 4 15.16 14.15 15.97
CA ALA A 4 13.77 13.73 16.09
C ALA A 4 12.92 14.91 16.62
N GLU A 5 11.71 15.06 16.12
CA GLU A 5 10.74 16.10 16.50
C GLU A 5 9.61 15.41 17.26
N HIS A 6 9.38 15.80 18.51
CA HIS A 6 8.36 15.22 19.39
C HIS A 6 7.43 16.32 19.92
N ASP A 7 6.17 15.96 20.18
CA ASP A 7 5.24 16.80 20.92
C ASP A 7 5.81 17.15 22.31
N PRO A 8 5.72 18.42 22.77
CA PRO A 8 6.10 18.78 24.14
C PRO A 8 5.31 17.99 25.20
N LYS A 9 5.91 17.73 26.36
CA LYS A 9 5.29 16.89 27.42
C LYS A 9 3.92 17.37 27.92
N GLU A 10 3.61 18.66 27.77
CA GLU A 10 2.29 19.24 28.09
C GLU A 10 1.14 18.79 27.17
N TYR A 11 1.45 18.12 26.04
CA TYR A 11 0.47 17.49 25.15
C TYR A 11 0.18 16.04 25.57
N GLY A 12 0.78 15.51 26.64
CA GLY A 12 0.70 14.09 26.98
C GLY A 12 1.68 13.22 26.19
N VAL A 13 1.56 11.90 26.33
CA VAL A 13 2.49 10.91 25.78
C VAL A 13 2.11 10.51 24.36
N GLU A 14 3.07 10.54 23.44
CA GLU A 14 2.87 10.26 22.00
C GLU A 14 2.55 8.80 21.68
N ASP A 15 3.17 7.87 22.41
CA ASP A 15 2.97 6.42 22.31
C ASP A 15 2.53 5.89 23.69
N LEU A 16 1.38 5.22 23.74
CA LEU A 16 0.78 4.73 24.98
C LEU A 16 1.61 3.63 25.65
N VAL A 17 2.53 2.99 24.91
CA VAL A 17 3.53 2.06 25.46
C VAL A 17 4.47 2.75 26.47
N LEU A 18 4.65 4.07 26.36
CA LEU A 18 5.51 4.87 27.25
C LEU A 18 4.76 5.46 28.47
N LEU A 19 3.53 5.02 28.74
CA LEU A 19 2.80 5.40 29.96
C LEU A 19 3.40 4.72 31.20
N SER A 20 3.59 5.48 32.28
CA SER A 20 4.13 4.96 33.55
C SER A 20 3.21 3.97 34.28
N LYS A 21 1.93 3.94 33.93
CA LYS A 21 0.95 2.93 34.36
C LYS A 21 -0.05 2.69 33.24
N ILE A 22 -0.06 1.48 32.70
CA ILE A 22 -0.88 1.14 31.54
C ILE A 22 -2.23 0.57 31.99
N ASP A 23 -3.14 1.46 32.40
CA ASP A 23 -4.54 1.14 32.66
C ASP A 23 -5.51 2.00 31.84
N LEU A 24 -6.75 1.53 31.70
CA LEU A 24 -7.77 2.14 30.83
C LEU A 24 -7.98 3.64 31.13
N SER A 25 -8.02 4.00 32.42
CA SER A 25 -8.22 5.38 32.87
C SER A 25 -7.06 6.28 32.46
N ASN A 26 -5.81 5.85 32.65
CA ASN A 26 -4.63 6.61 32.23
C ASN A 26 -4.55 6.75 30.70
N ILE A 27 -4.94 5.72 29.95
CA ILE A 27 -4.95 5.75 28.48
C ILE A 27 -6.00 6.73 27.95
N VAL A 28 -7.25 6.66 28.43
CA VAL A 28 -8.31 7.56 27.97
C VAL A 28 -8.09 8.99 28.47
N SER A 29 -7.50 9.17 29.66
CA SER A 29 -7.02 10.47 30.14
C SER A 29 -5.94 11.06 29.21
N ASN A 30 -4.94 10.28 28.80
CA ASN A 30 -3.91 10.74 27.86
C ASN A 30 -4.49 11.08 26.47
N ILE A 31 -5.43 10.28 25.96
CA ILE A 31 -6.11 10.53 24.69
C ILE A 31 -6.99 11.79 24.76
N ASN A 32 -7.69 12.01 25.89
CA ASN A 32 -8.48 13.23 26.13
C ASN A 32 -7.58 14.47 26.22
N LEU A 33 -6.46 14.39 26.96
CA LEU A 33 -5.45 15.46 27.04
C LEU A 33 -4.93 15.81 25.63
N ARG A 34 -4.52 14.81 24.86
CA ARG A 34 -4.09 14.98 23.46
C ARG A 34 -5.19 15.64 22.61
N PHE A 35 -6.41 15.13 22.66
CA PHE A 35 -7.55 15.66 21.92
C PHE A 35 -7.87 17.13 22.27
N SER A 36 -7.92 17.47 23.56
CA SER A 36 -8.17 18.84 24.05
C SER A 36 -7.11 19.84 23.55
N LYS A 37 -5.85 19.40 23.44
CA LYS A 37 -4.72 20.14 22.89
C LYS A 37 -4.63 20.08 21.36
N GLY A 38 -5.63 19.52 20.67
CA GLY A 38 -5.71 19.42 19.21
C GLY A 38 -4.89 18.29 18.57
N ARG A 39 -4.25 17.42 19.37
CA ARG A 39 -3.49 16.25 18.91
C ARG A 39 -4.43 15.05 18.79
N ILE A 40 -4.92 14.80 17.58
CA ILE A 40 -5.89 13.71 17.32
C ILE A 40 -5.26 12.32 17.15
N TYR A 41 -3.94 12.23 17.10
CA TYR A 41 -3.18 11.03 16.79
C TYR A 41 -2.31 10.60 17.98
N THR A 42 -2.27 9.30 18.25
CA THR A 42 -1.47 8.68 19.33
C THR A 42 -1.07 7.27 18.88
N TYR A 43 0.15 6.82 19.16
CA TYR A 43 0.60 5.46 18.86
C TYR A 43 0.26 4.47 19.99
N ILE A 44 0.19 3.19 19.62
CA ILE A 44 0.47 2.03 20.48
C ILE A 44 1.51 1.22 19.70
N GLY A 45 2.79 1.52 19.90
CA GLY A 45 3.87 0.97 19.08
C GLY A 45 3.66 1.24 17.58
N GLU A 46 3.35 0.19 16.82
CA GLU A 46 3.14 0.28 15.36
C GLU A 46 1.67 0.53 14.94
N VAL A 47 0.74 0.59 15.90
CA VAL A 47 -0.68 0.90 15.68
C VAL A 47 -0.94 2.40 15.89
N LEU A 48 -1.78 3.01 15.06
CA LEU A 48 -2.17 4.42 15.18
C LEU A 48 -3.64 4.56 15.66
N ILE A 49 -3.86 5.20 16.80
CA ILE A 49 -5.17 5.73 17.20
C ILE A 49 -5.42 7.06 16.49
N ALA A 50 -6.63 7.24 15.97
CA ALA A 50 -7.10 8.45 15.30
C ALA A 50 -8.46 8.91 15.87
N VAL A 51 -8.46 9.93 16.72
CA VAL A 51 -9.70 10.51 17.28
C VAL A 51 -10.30 11.48 16.26
N ASN A 52 -11.59 11.38 15.96
CA ASN A 52 -12.23 12.28 15.00
C ASN A 52 -12.35 13.72 15.56
N PRO A 53 -11.72 14.75 14.97
CA PRO A 53 -11.81 16.12 15.47
C PRO A 53 -13.17 16.79 15.29
N TYR A 54 -14.03 16.30 14.39
CA TYR A 54 -15.24 16.99 13.91
C TYR A 54 -15.02 18.44 13.40
N ARG A 55 -13.76 18.84 13.16
CA ARG A 55 -13.34 20.12 12.57
C ARG A 55 -12.13 19.90 11.64
N ASN A 56 -11.94 20.80 10.68
CA ASN A 56 -10.74 20.81 9.85
C ASN A 56 -9.51 21.17 10.70
N LEU A 57 -8.39 20.47 10.46
CA LEU A 57 -7.09 20.74 11.08
C LEU A 57 -6.05 20.92 9.98
N ASN A 58 -5.18 21.94 10.10
CA ASN A 58 -4.16 22.29 9.10
C ASN A 58 -2.92 21.39 9.16
N ILE A 59 -3.13 20.08 9.35
CA ILE A 59 -2.07 19.06 9.49
C ILE A 59 -1.85 18.26 8.20
N TYR A 60 -2.76 18.33 7.22
CA TYR A 60 -2.75 17.51 6.01
C TYR A 60 -2.12 18.17 4.77
N GLU A 61 -1.43 19.29 4.94
CA GLU A 61 -0.79 20.05 3.87
C GLU A 61 0.39 19.32 3.20
N LYS A 62 0.79 19.79 2.01
CA LYS A 62 2.01 19.34 1.31
C LYS A 62 3.28 19.56 2.15
N SER A 63 3.32 20.66 2.91
CA SER A 63 4.37 20.99 3.89
C SER A 63 4.56 19.84 4.90
N THR A 64 3.46 19.34 5.46
CA THR A 64 3.49 18.18 6.37
C THR A 64 3.87 16.88 5.67
N VAL A 65 3.42 16.63 4.43
CA VAL A 65 3.81 15.40 3.69
C VAL A 65 5.34 15.27 3.62
N GLU A 66 6.04 16.34 3.23
CA GLU A 66 7.52 16.31 3.12
C GLU A 66 8.23 16.26 4.49
N LYS A 67 7.57 16.59 5.62
CA LYS A 67 8.13 16.37 6.98
C LYS A 67 8.21 14.89 7.36
N TYR A 68 7.24 14.08 6.93
CA TYR A 68 7.11 12.64 7.28
C TYR A 68 7.72 11.70 6.24
N LYS A 69 7.81 12.14 4.98
CA LYS A 69 8.35 11.38 3.86
C LYS A 69 9.79 10.91 4.11
N GLY A 70 10.03 9.60 3.99
CA GLY A 70 11.33 8.99 4.22
C GLY A 70 11.78 8.90 5.68
N ARG A 71 10.86 9.08 6.64
CA ARG A 71 11.14 9.06 8.09
C ARG A 71 10.72 7.76 8.74
N GLU A 72 11.50 7.27 9.68
CA GLU A 72 11.05 6.16 10.54
C GLU A 72 10.02 6.66 11.56
N ILE A 73 9.09 5.79 11.99
CA ILE A 73 7.84 6.19 12.69
C ILE A 73 8.09 7.05 13.94
N TYR A 74 9.19 6.76 14.65
CA TYR A 74 9.62 7.43 15.88
C TYR A 74 10.47 8.71 15.66
N GLU A 75 10.75 9.14 14.43
CA GLU A 75 11.48 10.40 14.16
C GLU A 75 10.57 11.65 14.21
N ARG A 76 9.25 11.47 14.30
CA ARG A 76 8.22 12.52 14.19
C ARG A 76 7.02 12.24 15.11
N PRO A 77 6.17 13.25 15.42
CA PRO A 77 4.98 13.04 16.23
C PRO A 77 3.95 12.11 15.57
N PRO A 78 2.98 11.56 16.33
CA PRO A 78 1.99 10.65 15.77
C PRO A 78 1.19 11.24 14.61
N HIS A 79 1.22 10.58 13.44
CA HIS A 79 0.47 11.03 12.26
C HIS A 79 0.21 9.92 11.24
N ALA A 80 -0.94 9.97 10.55
CA ALA A 80 -1.28 8.99 9.51
C ALA A 80 -0.29 8.96 8.33
N PHE A 81 0.49 10.04 8.11
CA PHE A 81 1.54 10.05 7.09
C PHE A 81 2.76 9.19 7.46
N ALA A 82 3.06 8.99 8.75
CA ALA A 82 4.14 8.09 9.18
C ALA A 82 3.80 6.63 8.87
N ILE A 83 2.55 6.22 9.13
CA ILE A 83 2.04 4.87 8.79
C ILE A 83 2.06 4.66 7.27
N ALA A 84 1.61 5.65 6.50
CA ALA A 84 1.60 5.57 5.04
C ALA A 84 3.02 5.52 4.42
N ASP A 85 3.98 6.31 4.96
CA ASP A 85 5.38 6.27 4.53
C ASP A 85 6.07 4.96 4.93
N SER A 86 5.81 4.44 6.14
CA SER A 86 6.31 3.13 6.59
C SER A 86 5.85 2.00 5.66
N ALA A 87 4.55 1.94 5.37
CA ALA A 87 3.98 0.95 4.45
C ALA A 87 4.58 1.05 3.04
N TYR A 88 4.66 2.25 2.48
CA TYR A 88 5.25 2.48 1.15
C TYR A 88 6.75 2.13 1.13
N ARG A 89 7.48 2.44 2.19
CA ARG A 89 8.90 2.08 2.34
C ARG A 89 9.10 0.58 2.49
N SER A 90 8.25 -0.14 3.22
CA SER A 90 8.39 -1.59 3.35
C SER A 90 8.17 -2.30 2.02
N MET A 91 7.08 -1.95 1.33
CA MET A 91 6.78 -2.37 -0.05
C MET A 91 7.98 -2.13 -0.98
N LYS A 92 8.54 -0.91 -0.99
CA LYS A 92 9.65 -0.51 -1.87
C LYS A 92 11.03 -1.04 -1.45
N ARG A 93 11.29 -1.29 -0.16
CA ARG A 93 12.59 -1.82 0.33
C ARG A 93 12.67 -3.34 0.25
N TYR A 94 11.56 -4.05 0.46
CA TYR A 94 11.55 -5.52 0.61
C TYR A 94 10.79 -6.25 -0.49
N GLY A 95 10.02 -5.56 -1.34
CA GLY A 95 9.20 -6.20 -2.37
C GLY A 95 8.02 -7.00 -1.78
N LYS A 96 7.58 -6.63 -0.58
CA LYS A 96 6.38 -7.17 0.09
C LYS A 96 5.14 -6.48 -0.45
N ASP A 97 4.02 -7.19 -0.47
CA ASP A 97 2.70 -6.57 -0.52
C ASP A 97 2.34 -6.07 0.89
N SER A 98 1.82 -4.85 0.99
CA SER A 98 1.41 -4.22 2.26
C SER A 98 -0.07 -3.88 2.22
N CYS A 99 -0.74 -3.86 3.37
CA CYS A 99 -2.11 -3.36 3.47
C CYS A 99 -2.30 -2.47 4.70
N ILE A 100 -2.92 -1.29 4.52
CA ILE A 100 -3.41 -0.50 5.64
C ILE A 100 -4.86 -0.92 5.92
N VAL A 101 -5.11 -1.40 7.14
CA VAL A 101 -6.46 -1.65 7.65
C VAL A 101 -6.94 -0.40 8.36
N ILE A 102 -7.89 0.31 7.76
CA ILE A 102 -8.44 1.57 8.26
C ILE A 102 -9.90 1.35 8.66
N SER A 103 -10.25 1.80 9.86
CA SER A 103 -11.66 1.97 10.27
C SER A 103 -12.20 3.33 9.78
N GLY A 104 -12.08 3.63 8.47
CA GLY A 104 -12.41 4.94 7.87
C GLY A 104 -11.83 5.18 6.45
N ARG A 105 -12.13 6.34 5.84
CA ARG A 105 -12.08 6.55 4.36
C ARG A 105 -10.97 7.50 3.82
N VAL A 106 -10.28 7.12 2.72
CA VAL A 106 -9.23 7.88 1.96
C VAL A 106 -8.91 7.18 0.59
N LYS A 107 -8.24 7.70 -0.48
CA LYS A 107 -7.70 9.04 -0.91
C LYS A 107 -7.73 9.20 -2.48
N ASN A 108 -6.90 10.06 -3.10
CA ASN A 108 -7.15 10.92 -4.30
C ASN A 108 -8.11 10.52 -5.47
N VAL A 109 -7.73 9.85 -6.59
CA VAL A 109 -8.70 9.57 -7.69
C VAL A 109 -9.78 8.57 -7.24
N LEU A 110 -9.37 7.66 -6.37
CA LEU A 110 -10.24 6.84 -5.53
C LEU A 110 -11.18 7.68 -4.63
N LEU A 111 -11.00 9.00 -4.44
CA LEU A 111 -12.02 9.87 -3.81
C LEU A 111 -13.14 10.21 -4.76
N ARG A 112 -12.86 10.43 -6.06
CA ARG A 112 -13.93 10.72 -7.04
C ARG A 112 -14.83 9.49 -7.20
N SER A 113 -14.25 8.29 -7.24
CA SER A 113 -15.04 7.05 -7.16
C SER A 113 -15.62 6.81 -5.77
N ASN A 114 -14.92 7.14 -4.67
CA ASN A 114 -15.50 7.08 -3.33
C ASN A 114 -16.70 8.02 -3.16
N CYS A 115 -16.78 9.20 -3.78
CA CYS A 115 -17.99 10.02 -3.76
C CYS A 115 -19.18 9.31 -4.43
N ILE A 116 -18.92 8.54 -5.50
CA ILE A 116 -19.94 7.72 -6.18
C ILE A 116 -20.36 6.54 -5.28
N LEU A 117 -19.40 5.81 -4.74
CA LEU A 117 -19.62 4.64 -3.87
C LEU A 117 -20.18 5.02 -2.48
N GLU A 118 -19.82 6.18 -1.94
CA GLU A 118 -20.39 6.72 -0.71
C GLU A 118 -21.84 7.05 -0.93
N SER A 119 -22.13 7.78 -2.02
CA SER A 119 -23.51 8.06 -2.37
C SER A 119 -24.25 6.72 -2.47
N LEU A 120 -23.76 5.74 -3.24
CA LEU A 120 -24.45 4.46 -3.49
C LEU A 120 -24.49 3.44 -2.35
N GLY A 121 -23.55 3.47 -1.42
CA GLY A 121 -23.30 2.41 -0.45
C GLY A 121 -23.35 2.86 1.01
N CYS A 122 -23.53 4.16 1.28
CA CYS A 122 -23.65 4.66 2.65
C CYS A 122 -25.10 5.06 2.98
N ALA A 123 -25.43 5.18 4.25
CA ALA A 123 -26.76 5.58 4.73
C ALA A 123 -26.64 6.35 6.06
N LYS A 124 -27.68 7.07 6.48
CA LYS A 124 -27.76 7.49 7.89
C LYS A 124 -28.27 6.33 8.72
N THR A 125 -27.51 5.96 9.73
CA THR A 125 -27.97 5.15 10.85
C THR A 125 -28.29 6.04 12.03
N THR A 126 -28.89 5.49 13.08
CA THR A 126 -29.09 6.20 14.36
C THR A 126 -27.79 6.78 14.95
N ARG A 127 -26.63 6.19 14.64
CA ARG A 127 -25.31 6.54 15.19
C ARG A 127 -24.33 7.21 14.21
N ASN A 128 -24.69 7.38 12.94
CA ASN A 128 -23.82 8.02 11.94
C ASN A 128 -24.64 8.53 10.76
N ASP A 129 -24.53 9.82 10.42
CA ASP A 129 -25.26 10.42 9.30
C ASP A 129 -24.77 9.95 7.91
N ASN A 130 -23.56 9.40 7.80
CA ASN A 130 -22.94 8.84 6.58
C ASN A 130 -22.19 7.52 6.93
N SER A 131 -22.93 6.49 7.36
CA SER A 131 -22.41 5.17 7.69
C SER A 131 -22.16 4.32 6.45
N SER A 132 -20.98 3.72 6.31
CA SER A 132 -20.71 2.72 5.27
C SER A 132 -21.62 1.51 5.50
N ARG A 133 -22.42 1.12 4.49
CA ARG A 133 -23.26 -0.09 4.51
C ARG A 133 -22.74 -1.16 3.53
N PHE A 134 -21.42 -1.13 3.30
CA PHE A 134 -20.62 -2.10 2.58
C PHE A 134 -19.17 -2.00 3.07
N GLY A 135 -18.44 -3.11 3.00
CA GLY A 135 -16.99 -3.15 3.13
C GLY A 135 -16.31 -2.92 1.77
N LYS A 136 -15.14 -2.29 1.77
CA LYS A 136 -14.45 -1.83 0.56
C LYS A 136 -12.94 -2.07 0.70
N TYR A 137 -12.42 -3.03 -0.06
CA TYR A 137 -10.97 -3.21 -0.21
C TYR A 137 -10.52 -2.55 -1.51
N MET A 138 -9.79 -1.45 -1.40
CA MET A 138 -9.14 -0.79 -2.53
C MET A 138 -7.69 -1.25 -2.55
N HIS A 139 -7.15 -1.66 -3.69
CA HIS A 139 -5.70 -1.87 -3.80
C HIS A 139 -5.10 -1.12 -4.98
N ILE A 140 -3.91 -0.58 -4.75
CA ILE A 140 -3.12 0.19 -5.71
C ILE A 140 -1.94 -0.69 -6.11
N ASN A 141 -1.78 -0.89 -7.41
CA ASN A 141 -0.68 -1.66 -7.99
C ASN A 141 0.49 -0.73 -8.26
N PHE A 142 1.68 -1.11 -7.81
CA PHE A 142 2.93 -0.38 -8.01
C PHE A 142 3.90 -1.15 -8.91
N ASN A 143 4.63 -0.44 -9.76
CA ASN A 143 5.74 -1.00 -10.52
C ASN A 143 6.99 -1.21 -9.64
N PHE A 144 8.03 -1.83 -10.19
CA PHE A 144 9.30 -2.04 -9.49
C PHE A 144 10.02 -0.75 -9.05
N ASN A 145 9.77 0.39 -9.71
CA ASN A 145 10.33 1.68 -9.29
C ASN A 145 9.59 2.26 -8.07
N GLY A 146 8.40 1.75 -7.73
CA GLY A 146 7.50 2.28 -6.71
C GLY A 146 6.62 3.43 -7.21
N ASP A 147 6.30 3.48 -8.51
CA ASP A 147 5.29 4.36 -9.09
C ASP A 147 3.92 3.62 -9.14
N PRO A 148 2.79 4.27 -8.83
CA PRO A 148 1.47 3.66 -8.95
C PRO A 148 1.10 3.52 -10.43
N VAL A 149 0.81 2.30 -10.88
CA VAL A 149 0.40 2.03 -12.28
C VAL A 149 -1.12 1.98 -12.43
N GLY A 150 -1.82 1.37 -11.48
CA GLY A 150 -3.27 1.17 -11.54
C GLY A 150 -3.82 0.65 -10.22
N GLY A 151 -4.99 0.00 -10.25
CA GLY A 151 -5.63 -0.53 -9.04
C GLY A 151 -7.01 -1.13 -9.29
N ASN A 152 -7.64 -1.59 -8.23
CA ASN A 152 -8.92 -2.31 -8.26
C ASN A 152 -9.64 -2.19 -6.90
N ILE A 153 -10.97 -2.12 -6.93
CA ILE A 153 -11.86 -2.03 -5.77
C ILE A 153 -12.72 -3.29 -5.69
N SER A 154 -12.57 -4.04 -4.61
CA SER A 154 -13.47 -5.13 -4.23
C SER A 154 -14.49 -4.65 -3.20
N ASN A 155 -15.78 -4.85 -3.46
CA ASN A 155 -16.87 -4.57 -2.52
C ASN A 155 -17.34 -5.84 -1.80
N TYR A 156 -17.68 -5.70 -0.52
CA TYR A 156 -18.10 -6.77 0.39
C TYR A 156 -19.38 -6.37 1.12
N LEU A 157 -20.31 -7.31 1.34
CA LEU A 157 -21.55 -7.14 2.12
C LEU A 157 -22.26 -5.78 1.90
N LEU A 158 -22.79 -5.52 0.70
CA LEU A 158 -23.76 -4.43 0.53
C LEU A 158 -25.04 -4.78 1.28
N GLU A 159 -25.48 -3.92 2.20
CA GLU A 159 -26.69 -4.08 3.03
C GLU A 159 -27.99 -3.90 2.21
N LYS A 160 -28.18 -4.72 1.17
CA LYS A 160 -29.23 -4.56 0.16
C LYS A 160 -30.66 -4.66 0.70
N SER A 161 -30.88 -5.25 1.89
CA SER A 161 -32.17 -5.19 2.59
C SER A 161 -32.62 -3.75 2.90
N ARG A 162 -31.67 -2.82 3.13
CA ARG A 162 -31.94 -1.39 3.34
C ARG A 162 -32.67 -0.74 2.15
N VAL A 163 -32.54 -1.29 0.94
CA VAL A 163 -33.23 -0.80 -0.26
C VAL A 163 -34.75 -0.82 -0.08
N VAL A 164 -35.28 -1.87 0.55
CA VAL A 164 -36.73 -2.12 0.64
C VAL A 164 -37.34 -1.78 2.01
N ARG A 165 -36.55 -1.92 3.10
CA ARG A 165 -37.00 -1.67 4.48
C ARG A 165 -35.90 -0.98 5.30
N GLN A 166 -36.27 -0.01 6.14
CA GLN A 166 -35.35 0.70 7.03
C GLN A 166 -35.79 0.56 8.50
N GLN A 167 -34.89 0.81 9.46
CA GLN A 167 -35.25 0.96 10.87
C GLN A 167 -35.76 2.38 11.17
N SER A 168 -36.52 2.55 12.26
CA SER A 168 -37.03 3.87 12.69
C SER A 168 -35.89 4.84 13.00
N GLY A 169 -36.03 6.10 12.55
CA GLY A 169 -34.98 7.13 12.63
C GLY A 169 -33.82 6.94 11.65
N GLU A 170 -33.78 5.81 10.93
CA GLU A 170 -32.82 5.57 9.86
C GLU A 170 -33.35 6.00 8.48
N ARG A 171 -32.57 5.62 7.47
CA ARG A 171 -32.48 6.27 6.18
C ARG A 171 -32.02 5.19 5.18
N ASN A 172 -32.60 5.18 3.98
CA ASN A 172 -32.13 4.38 2.86
C ASN A 172 -30.70 4.82 2.39
N PHE A 173 -30.16 4.26 1.31
CA PHE A 173 -28.82 4.61 0.81
C PHE A 173 -28.72 6.09 0.39
N HIS A 174 -27.52 6.70 0.50
CA HIS A 174 -27.09 8.12 0.36
C HIS A 174 -27.33 8.85 -0.97
N VAL A 175 -28.45 8.51 -1.60
CA VAL A 175 -28.62 8.66 -3.03
C VAL A 175 -29.82 9.66 -3.46
N PHE A 176 -31.04 9.31 -3.98
CA PHE A 176 -32.30 9.98 -4.44
C PHE A 176 -32.72 11.27 -3.75
N TYR A 177 -32.21 11.59 -2.59
CA TYR A 177 -32.38 12.95 -2.11
C TYR A 177 -31.67 13.89 -3.10
N HIS A 178 -30.53 13.42 -3.63
CA HIS A 178 -29.90 13.93 -4.83
C HIS A 178 -30.70 13.65 -6.15
N LEU A 179 -31.70 12.76 -6.23
CA LEU A 179 -32.62 12.58 -7.40
C LEU A 179 -33.69 13.66 -7.37
N LEU A 180 -34.47 13.59 -6.30
CA LEU A 180 -35.65 14.39 -6.05
C LEU A 180 -35.28 15.86 -5.82
N ASN A 181 -34.16 16.14 -5.12
CA ASN A 181 -33.66 17.50 -4.96
C ASN A 181 -32.64 17.92 -6.05
N GLY A 182 -32.13 17.00 -6.88
CA GLY A 182 -30.98 17.25 -7.78
C GLY A 182 -31.20 17.01 -9.27
N LEU A 183 -32.39 16.58 -9.71
CA LEU A 183 -32.80 16.67 -11.11
C LEU A 183 -33.71 17.87 -11.36
N SER A 184 -33.76 18.29 -12.63
CA SER A 184 -34.71 19.29 -13.12
C SER A 184 -36.14 18.73 -13.15
N GLU A 185 -37.14 19.62 -13.02
CA GLU A 185 -38.56 19.25 -13.06
C GLU A 185 -38.96 18.53 -14.37
N SER A 186 -38.33 18.86 -15.49
CA SER A 186 -38.49 18.13 -16.76
C SER A 186 -38.09 16.67 -16.60
N LYS A 187 -36.86 16.42 -16.14
CA LYS A 187 -36.27 15.09 -16.06
C LYS A 187 -36.88 14.22 -14.95
N LEU A 188 -37.47 14.84 -13.94
CA LEU A 188 -38.33 14.17 -12.96
C LEU A 188 -39.64 13.69 -13.62
N ARG A 189 -40.35 14.54 -14.36
CA ARG A 189 -41.56 14.15 -15.11
C ARG A 189 -41.28 13.06 -16.16
N ASP A 190 -40.16 13.14 -16.88
CA ASP A 190 -39.76 12.12 -17.87
C ASP A 190 -39.66 10.71 -17.24
N LEU A 191 -39.17 10.64 -16.00
CA LEU A 191 -39.01 9.43 -15.18
C LEU A 191 -40.27 9.07 -14.36
N GLY A 192 -41.35 9.86 -14.45
CA GLY A 192 -42.55 9.68 -13.64
C GLY A 192 -42.33 9.91 -12.14
N LEU A 193 -41.38 10.78 -11.76
CA LEU A 193 -40.98 11.01 -10.38
C LEU A 193 -41.47 12.36 -9.85
N GLU A 194 -41.94 12.37 -8.61
CA GLU A 194 -42.24 13.54 -7.81
C GLU A 194 -41.16 13.84 -6.75
N LYS A 195 -40.96 15.11 -6.41
CA LYS A 195 -39.91 15.56 -5.49
C LYS A 195 -40.07 15.14 -4.03
N ASP A 196 -41.29 14.87 -3.55
CA ASP A 196 -41.49 14.50 -2.14
C ASP A 196 -41.08 13.03 -1.90
N PRO A 197 -40.05 12.75 -1.07
CA PRO A 197 -39.68 11.38 -0.73
C PRO A 197 -40.79 10.59 -0.04
N LYS A 198 -41.76 11.25 0.61
CA LYS A 198 -42.86 10.59 1.32
C LYS A 198 -43.81 9.82 0.38
N LYS A 199 -43.79 10.14 -0.92
CA LYS A 199 -44.62 9.49 -1.95
C LYS A 199 -44.14 8.12 -2.40
N TYR A 200 -43.00 7.63 -1.87
CA TYR A 200 -42.47 6.30 -2.23
C TYR A 200 -42.34 5.41 -1.00
N TYR A 201 -42.87 4.19 -1.06
CA TYR A 201 -42.89 3.24 0.05
C TYR A 201 -41.49 2.92 0.60
N TYR A 202 -40.52 2.68 -0.28
CA TYR A 202 -39.11 2.44 0.10
C TYR A 202 -38.37 3.68 0.64
N LEU A 203 -39.03 4.85 0.70
CA LEU A 203 -38.48 6.12 1.19
C LEU A 203 -39.34 6.80 2.27
N ASN A 204 -40.53 6.31 2.57
CA ASN A 204 -41.38 6.88 3.62
C ASN A 204 -41.32 6.08 4.93
N GLN A 205 -40.92 4.80 4.88
CA GLN A 205 -40.49 4.01 6.03
C GLN A 205 -39.25 4.61 6.72
N GLY A 206 -38.30 5.12 5.93
CA GLY A 206 -37.14 5.88 6.37
C GLY A 206 -36.54 6.65 5.20
N GLY A 207 -36.75 7.98 5.17
CA GLY A 207 -36.41 8.97 4.12
C GLY A 207 -35.25 8.65 3.16
N SER A 208 -35.20 9.28 1.96
CA SER A 208 -34.15 9.17 0.86
C SER A 208 -32.49 9.62 0.80
N GLY A 209 -32.31 8.50 -0.17
CA GLY A 209 -31.74 8.26 -1.61
C GLY A 209 -31.47 6.87 -2.48
N LYS A 210 -30.99 6.58 -3.82
CA LYS A 210 -30.89 6.96 -5.41
C LYS A 210 -30.50 5.69 -6.25
N LEU A 211 -30.73 5.68 -7.60
CA LEU A 211 -29.78 5.94 -8.76
C LEU A 211 -30.54 5.98 -10.12
N TRP A 212 -30.67 7.17 -10.70
CA TRP A 212 -31.71 7.62 -11.65
C TRP A 212 -32.67 6.56 -12.24
N MET A 213 -32.46 6.02 -13.45
CA MET A 213 -33.48 5.23 -14.15
C MET A 213 -33.73 3.84 -13.54
N VAL A 214 -32.67 3.06 -13.38
CA VAL A 214 -32.72 1.69 -12.84
C VAL A 214 -33.31 1.67 -11.42
N ILE A 215 -33.25 2.79 -10.70
CA ILE A 215 -33.76 2.89 -9.34
C ILE A 215 -35.00 3.80 -9.24
N ALA A 216 -35.35 4.58 -10.27
CA ALA A 216 -36.74 5.01 -10.47
C ALA A 216 -37.64 3.76 -10.60
N ALA A 217 -37.18 2.74 -11.33
CA ALA A 217 -37.80 1.42 -11.32
C ALA A 217 -37.88 0.80 -9.91
N VAL A 218 -36.80 0.82 -9.11
CA VAL A 218 -36.84 0.33 -7.72
C VAL A 218 -37.87 1.09 -6.87
N LEU A 219 -38.03 2.41 -7.02
CA LEU A 219 -39.07 3.16 -6.30
C LEU A 219 -40.48 2.80 -6.76
N HIS A 220 -40.70 2.75 -8.07
CA HIS A 220 -42.00 2.41 -8.64
C HIS A 220 -42.40 0.97 -8.31
N LEU A 221 -41.46 0.03 -8.32
CA LEU A 221 -41.64 -1.31 -7.76
C LEU A 221 -42.08 -1.26 -6.29
N GLY A 222 -41.45 -0.42 -5.45
CA GLY A 222 -41.84 -0.27 -4.06
C GLY A 222 -43.31 0.11 -3.87
N ASN A 223 -43.84 0.99 -4.73
CA ASN A 223 -45.22 1.44 -4.71
C ASN A 223 -46.25 0.43 -5.27
N ILE A 224 -45.82 -0.69 -5.88
CA ILE A 224 -46.75 -1.75 -6.29
C ILE A 224 -47.33 -2.44 -5.07
N THR A 225 -48.65 -2.42 -4.97
CA THR A 225 -49.47 -3.12 -3.98
C THR A 225 -50.27 -4.25 -4.64
N PHE A 226 -50.59 -5.28 -3.84
CA PHE A 226 -51.36 -6.44 -4.28
C PHE A 226 -52.69 -6.56 -3.52
N THR A 227 -53.69 -7.10 -4.19
CA THR A 227 -55.02 -7.42 -3.67
C THR A 227 -55.39 -8.84 -4.07
N ASP A 228 -56.11 -9.52 -3.19
CA ASP A 228 -56.88 -10.70 -3.56
C ASP A 228 -58.20 -10.24 -4.19
N PHE A 229 -58.63 -10.91 -5.26
CA PHE A 229 -59.94 -10.66 -5.90
C PHE A 229 -60.89 -11.85 -5.74
N ASP A 230 -60.35 -13.05 -5.50
CA ASP A 230 -61.07 -14.23 -5.06
C ASP A 230 -60.03 -15.27 -4.64
N SER A 231 -60.20 -15.88 -3.47
CA SER A 231 -59.18 -16.70 -2.78
C SER A 231 -58.81 -18.02 -3.48
N SER A 232 -59.27 -18.21 -4.71
CA SER A 232 -58.94 -19.31 -5.62
C SER A 232 -58.00 -18.90 -6.77
N TYR A 233 -57.76 -17.61 -7.02
CA TYR A 233 -57.02 -17.13 -8.20
C TYR A 233 -55.64 -16.52 -7.92
N GLY A 234 -55.37 -16.05 -6.70
CA GLY A 234 -54.05 -15.58 -6.26
C GLY A 234 -53.87 -14.05 -6.31
N ALA A 235 -52.63 -13.59 -6.09
CA ALA A 235 -52.34 -12.18 -5.91
C ALA A 235 -52.39 -11.38 -7.23
N HIS A 236 -53.28 -10.38 -7.29
CA HIS A 236 -53.38 -9.43 -8.40
C HIS A 236 -52.82 -8.06 -8.00
N ILE A 237 -52.39 -7.25 -8.97
CA ILE A 237 -51.87 -5.90 -8.73
C ILE A 237 -53.02 -4.89 -8.62
N ALA A 238 -53.02 -4.12 -7.53
CA ALA A 238 -54.11 -3.20 -7.19
C ALA A 238 -54.02 -1.87 -7.96
N ASP A 239 -52.85 -1.23 -7.99
CA ASP A 239 -52.59 -0.04 -8.82
C ASP A 239 -51.72 -0.38 -10.04
N LYS A 240 -52.25 -0.10 -11.23
CA LYS A 240 -51.53 -0.23 -12.50
C LYS A 240 -50.65 0.98 -12.82
N SER A 241 -50.79 2.12 -12.13
CA SER A 241 -49.98 3.31 -12.38
C SER A 241 -48.51 3.09 -11.95
N ALA A 242 -48.28 2.60 -10.73
CA ALA A 242 -46.94 2.26 -10.23
C ALA A 242 -46.29 1.16 -11.10
N LEU A 243 -47.07 0.14 -11.48
CA LEU A 243 -46.63 -0.92 -12.38
C LEU A 243 -46.22 -0.40 -13.76
N THR A 244 -46.99 0.52 -14.35
CA THR A 244 -46.70 1.11 -15.66
C THR A 244 -45.44 1.97 -15.63
N HIS A 245 -45.25 2.76 -14.56
CA HIS A 245 -44.01 3.52 -14.37
C HIS A 245 -42.80 2.62 -14.13
N ALA A 246 -42.94 1.53 -13.38
CA ALA A 246 -41.91 0.52 -13.19
C ALA A 246 -41.55 -0.16 -14.53
N ALA A 247 -42.54 -0.63 -15.29
CA ALA A 247 -42.34 -1.28 -16.60
C ALA A 247 -41.65 -0.34 -17.61
N LYS A 248 -42.06 0.93 -17.67
CA LYS A 248 -41.39 1.98 -18.47
C LYS A 248 -39.92 2.13 -18.09
N CYS A 249 -39.61 2.25 -16.79
CA CYS A 249 -38.23 2.39 -16.30
C CYS A 249 -37.38 1.13 -16.50
N LEU A 250 -38.01 -0.06 -16.48
CA LEU A 250 -37.38 -1.36 -16.73
C LEU A 250 -37.32 -1.74 -18.22
N SER A 251 -37.95 -0.97 -19.11
CA SER A 251 -38.01 -1.23 -20.56
C SER A 251 -38.55 -2.63 -20.92
N VAL A 252 -39.59 -3.06 -20.19
CA VAL A 252 -40.37 -4.30 -20.39
C VAL A 252 -41.86 -3.95 -20.56
N THR A 253 -42.73 -4.90 -20.95
CA THR A 253 -44.19 -4.61 -20.97
C THR A 253 -44.81 -4.70 -19.58
N THR A 254 -45.90 -3.95 -19.37
CA THR A 254 -46.69 -3.97 -18.14
C THR A 254 -47.18 -5.37 -17.80
N ASP A 255 -47.63 -6.14 -18.78
CA ASP A 255 -48.18 -7.48 -18.60
C ASP A 255 -47.09 -8.51 -18.25
N GLN A 256 -45.92 -8.42 -18.89
CA GLN A 256 -44.75 -9.25 -18.56
C GLN A 256 -44.28 -9.02 -17.12
N LEU A 257 -44.26 -7.75 -16.67
CA LEU A 257 -43.90 -7.42 -15.30
C LEU A 257 -44.98 -7.85 -14.31
N SER A 258 -46.27 -7.74 -14.66
CA SER A 258 -47.36 -8.27 -13.83
C SER A 258 -47.25 -9.79 -13.68
N GLN A 259 -47.07 -10.52 -14.78
CA GLN A 259 -46.98 -11.98 -14.76
C GLN A 259 -45.81 -12.48 -13.91
N ALA A 260 -44.64 -11.85 -14.03
CA ALA A 260 -43.44 -12.24 -13.27
C ALA A 260 -43.43 -11.78 -11.80
N LEU A 261 -44.36 -10.90 -11.38
CA LEU A 261 -44.59 -10.53 -9.98
C LEU A 261 -45.70 -11.36 -9.33
N CYS A 262 -46.69 -11.80 -10.10
CA CYS A 262 -47.85 -12.58 -9.63
C CYS A 262 -47.68 -14.10 -9.78
N SER A 263 -46.73 -14.58 -10.59
CA SER A 263 -46.55 -16.02 -10.84
C SER A 263 -45.08 -16.42 -11.00
N GLN A 264 -44.78 -17.68 -10.68
CA GLN A 264 -43.48 -18.32 -10.85
C GLN A 264 -43.61 -19.54 -11.77
N VAL A 265 -42.68 -19.70 -12.72
CA VAL A 265 -42.60 -20.89 -13.57
C VAL A 265 -41.71 -21.93 -12.90
N VAL A 266 -42.25 -23.14 -12.70
CA VAL A 266 -41.56 -24.25 -12.05
C VAL A 266 -41.41 -25.40 -13.04
N ALA A 267 -40.17 -25.84 -13.25
CA ALA A 267 -39.90 -27.07 -14.01
C ALA A 267 -40.06 -28.29 -13.09
N ALA A 268 -40.99 -29.18 -13.40
CA ALA A 268 -41.29 -30.38 -12.63
C ALA A 268 -41.25 -31.61 -13.54
N ARG A 269 -40.25 -32.49 -13.33
CA ARG A 269 -40.06 -33.77 -14.06
C ARG A 269 -39.94 -33.69 -15.60
N GLY A 270 -39.84 -32.49 -16.16
CA GLY A 270 -39.75 -32.23 -17.61
C GLY A 270 -40.76 -31.16 -18.05
N ASP A 271 -41.91 -31.12 -17.39
CA ASP A 271 -42.98 -30.16 -17.66
C ASP A 271 -42.70 -28.79 -17.01
N VAL A 272 -43.31 -27.75 -17.59
CA VAL A 272 -43.09 -26.35 -17.22
C VAL A 272 -44.43 -25.74 -16.79
N VAL A 273 -44.64 -25.62 -15.47
CA VAL A 273 -45.94 -25.25 -14.89
C VAL A 273 -45.85 -23.88 -14.22
N ALA A 274 -46.81 -22.99 -14.50
CA ALA A 274 -46.92 -21.70 -13.83
C ALA A 274 -47.71 -21.85 -12.51
N LYS A 275 -47.08 -21.51 -11.39
CA LYS A 275 -47.70 -21.43 -10.07
C LYS A 275 -48.02 -19.96 -9.75
N GLN A 276 -49.26 -19.64 -9.39
CA GLN A 276 -49.62 -18.32 -8.88
C GLN A 276 -49.04 -18.08 -7.47
N HIS A 277 -48.74 -16.84 -7.16
CA HIS A 277 -48.31 -16.39 -5.83
C HIS A 277 -49.51 -15.97 -4.98
N ASP A 278 -49.42 -16.21 -3.67
CA ASP A 278 -50.20 -15.47 -2.67
C ASP A 278 -49.63 -14.06 -2.46
N ILE A 279 -50.32 -13.20 -1.70
CA ILE A 279 -49.90 -11.80 -1.47
C ILE A 279 -48.51 -11.71 -0.81
N SER A 280 -48.17 -12.63 0.10
CA SER A 280 -46.88 -12.63 0.80
C SER A 280 -45.75 -13.00 -0.16
N ALA A 281 -45.95 -14.04 -0.98
CA ALA A 281 -45.02 -14.44 -2.03
C ALA A 281 -44.86 -13.34 -3.10
N ALA A 282 -45.94 -12.67 -3.52
CA ALA A 282 -45.87 -11.57 -4.49
C ALA A 282 -45.09 -10.36 -3.94
N LEU A 283 -45.29 -10.00 -2.66
CA LEU A 283 -44.49 -9.00 -1.96
C LEU A 283 -43.02 -9.41 -1.86
N TYR A 284 -42.72 -10.66 -1.51
CA TYR A 284 -41.35 -11.18 -1.49
C TYR A 284 -40.69 -11.10 -2.87
N THR A 285 -41.39 -11.52 -3.93
CA THR A 285 -40.93 -11.48 -5.33
C THR A 285 -40.64 -10.04 -5.79
N LYS A 286 -41.49 -9.08 -5.42
CA LYS A 286 -41.31 -7.63 -5.65
C LYS A 286 -40.06 -7.09 -4.96
N ASP A 287 -39.89 -7.38 -3.69
CA ASP A 287 -38.77 -6.91 -2.88
C ASP A 287 -37.45 -7.59 -3.28
N ALA A 288 -37.49 -8.88 -3.66
CA ALA A 288 -36.35 -9.61 -4.20
C ALA A 288 -35.86 -9.02 -5.53
N LEU A 289 -36.77 -8.67 -6.44
CA LEU A 289 -36.45 -7.97 -7.68
C LEU A 289 -35.78 -6.61 -7.39
N ALA A 290 -36.37 -5.81 -6.49
CA ALA A 290 -35.84 -4.50 -6.11
C ALA A 290 -34.43 -4.57 -5.51
N LYS A 291 -34.20 -5.49 -4.56
CA LYS A 291 -32.87 -5.74 -3.95
C LYS A 291 -31.84 -6.14 -5.02
N ALA A 292 -32.16 -7.11 -5.87
CA ALA A 292 -31.23 -7.66 -6.85
C ALA A 292 -30.87 -6.67 -7.97
N ILE A 293 -31.83 -5.83 -8.39
CA ILE A 293 -31.57 -4.72 -9.32
C ILE A 293 -30.57 -3.74 -8.71
N TYR A 294 -30.76 -3.33 -7.46
CA TYR A 294 -29.86 -2.40 -6.76
C TYR A 294 -28.45 -2.99 -6.60
N GLU A 295 -28.35 -4.24 -6.13
CA GLU A 295 -27.08 -4.94 -5.90
C GLU A 295 -26.27 -5.13 -7.20
N ARG A 296 -26.93 -5.55 -8.28
CA ARG A 296 -26.28 -5.74 -9.59
C ARG A 296 -25.86 -4.39 -10.17
N LEU A 297 -26.66 -3.33 -10.02
CA LEU A 297 -26.29 -1.98 -10.43
C LEU A 297 -25.08 -1.44 -9.64
N PHE A 298 -25.05 -1.64 -8.31
CA PHE A 298 -23.91 -1.26 -7.47
C PHE A 298 -22.63 -1.97 -7.93
N SER A 299 -22.73 -3.29 -8.15
CA SER A 299 -21.61 -4.12 -8.61
C SER A 299 -21.13 -3.74 -10.01
N TRP A 300 -22.04 -3.36 -10.90
CA TRP A 300 -21.72 -2.82 -12.23
C TRP A 300 -21.03 -1.45 -12.15
N VAL A 301 -21.44 -0.58 -11.24
CA VAL A 301 -20.74 0.70 -11.00
C VAL A 301 -19.33 0.46 -10.47
N VAL A 302 -19.13 -0.48 -9.54
CA VAL A 302 -17.79 -0.90 -9.10
C VAL A 302 -16.98 -1.46 -10.27
N HIS A 303 -17.57 -2.29 -11.13
CA HIS A 303 -16.90 -2.83 -12.30
C HIS A 303 -16.48 -1.74 -13.32
N LYS A 304 -17.36 -0.78 -13.63
CA LYS A 304 -17.05 0.38 -14.51
C LYS A 304 -15.97 1.30 -13.90
N ILE A 305 -15.96 1.45 -12.57
CA ILE A 305 -14.86 2.14 -11.87
C ILE A 305 -13.55 1.35 -12.03
N ASN A 306 -13.58 0.02 -11.87
CA ASN A 306 -12.40 -0.83 -12.01
C ASN A 306 -11.85 -0.85 -13.45
N GLU A 307 -12.70 -0.90 -14.48
CA GLU A 307 -12.29 -0.71 -15.88
C GLU A 307 -11.51 0.60 -16.09
N SER A 308 -11.89 1.68 -15.39
CA SER A 308 -11.23 2.99 -15.49
C SER A 308 -9.93 3.14 -14.66
N ILE A 309 -9.60 2.15 -13.82
CA ILE A 309 -8.43 2.15 -12.92
C ILE A 309 -7.48 0.96 -13.23
N ALA A 310 -7.95 -0.03 -13.98
CA ALA A 310 -7.16 -1.15 -14.47
C ALA A 310 -6.17 -0.70 -15.56
N THR A 311 -4.95 -1.26 -15.51
CA THR A 311 -3.95 -1.14 -16.57
C THR A 311 -3.99 -2.34 -17.50
N GLU A 312 -3.45 -2.16 -18.71
CA GLU A 312 -3.06 -3.27 -19.58
C GLU A 312 -2.16 -4.29 -18.86
N GLN A 313 -2.11 -5.52 -19.38
CA GLN A 313 -1.41 -6.62 -18.72
C GLN A 313 0.10 -6.38 -18.64
N VAL A 314 0.55 -5.90 -17.47
CA VAL A 314 1.95 -5.88 -17.06
C VAL A 314 2.51 -7.30 -17.24
N SER A 315 3.57 -7.42 -18.05
CA SER A 315 4.05 -8.72 -18.52
C SER A 315 4.49 -9.64 -17.37
N ARG A 316 4.38 -10.96 -17.57
CA ARG A 316 4.66 -12.03 -16.58
C ARG A 316 6.06 -12.00 -15.93
N TYR A 317 6.96 -11.11 -16.36
CA TYR A 317 8.32 -10.94 -15.87
C TYR A 317 8.51 -9.72 -14.96
N SER A 318 7.52 -8.83 -14.86
CA SER A 318 7.55 -7.65 -14.00
C SER A 318 6.92 -7.96 -12.64
N LYS A 319 7.70 -7.87 -11.56
CA LYS A 319 7.16 -7.91 -10.19
C LYS A 319 6.47 -6.58 -9.87
N SER A 320 5.14 -6.56 -9.95
CA SER A 320 4.32 -5.54 -9.30
C SER A 320 4.19 -5.83 -7.80
N THR A 321 4.13 -4.78 -6.98
CA THR A 321 3.77 -4.87 -5.55
C THR A 321 2.41 -4.24 -5.32
N VAL A 322 1.64 -4.77 -4.36
CA VAL A 322 0.27 -4.35 -4.08
C VAL A 322 0.20 -3.61 -2.75
N PHE A 323 -0.41 -2.41 -2.78
CA PHE A 323 -0.71 -1.61 -1.60
C PHE A 323 -2.22 -1.61 -1.36
N GLY A 324 -2.67 -2.42 -0.40
CA GLY A 324 -4.07 -2.51 0.02
C GLY A 324 -4.48 -1.38 0.97
N VAL A 325 -5.74 -0.97 0.88
CA VAL A 325 -6.44 -0.15 1.86
C VAL A 325 -7.81 -0.79 2.10
N LEU A 326 -7.98 -1.39 3.27
CA LEU A 326 -9.25 -1.95 3.72
C LEU A 326 -10.03 -0.88 4.49
N ASP A 327 -11.24 -0.59 4.04
CA ASP A 327 -12.19 0.36 4.63
C ASP A 327 -13.49 -0.41 4.90
N ILE A 328 -13.70 -0.79 6.16
CA ILE A 328 -14.82 -1.62 6.61
C ILE A 328 -15.64 -0.91 7.69
N TYR A 329 -16.93 -1.26 7.76
CA TYR A 329 -17.83 -0.80 8.79
C TYR A 329 -17.31 -1.22 10.18
N GLY A 330 -17.41 -0.31 11.15
CA GLY A 330 -17.10 -0.63 12.55
C GLY A 330 -18.15 -1.56 13.16
N PHE A 331 -17.87 -2.05 14.36
CA PHE A 331 -18.79 -2.88 15.13
C PHE A 331 -20.10 -2.11 15.45
N GLU A 332 -21.26 -2.75 15.27
CA GLU A 332 -22.58 -2.10 15.43
C GLU A 332 -23.41 -2.76 16.54
N ILE A 333 -23.95 -1.92 17.43
CA ILE A 333 -24.90 -2.30 18.48
C ILE A 333 -26.02 -1.26 18.46
N PHE A 334 -27.22 -1.68 18.07
CA PHE A 334 -28.45 -0.88 18.08
C PHE A 334 -29.45 -1.45 19.09
N GLY A 335 -30.55 -0.73 19.34
CA GLY A 335 -31.63 -1.20 20.21
C GLY A 335 -32.38 -2.42 19.65
N THR A 336 -32.26 -2.70 18.35
CA THR A 336 -32.70 -3.95 17.73
C THR A 336 -31.70 -4.33 16.63
N ASN A 337 -30.92 -5.37 16.87
CA ASN A 337 -29.95 -5.90 15.91
C ASN A 337 -30.59 -7.03 15.12
N SER A 338 -30.31 -7.12 13.81
CA SER A 338 -30.80 -8.19 12.94
C SER A 338 -29.65 -8.85 12.18
N PHE A 339 -29.97 -9.68 11.18
CA PHE A 339 -29.01 -10.46 10.40
C PHE A 339 -27.87 -9.63 9.81
N GLU A 340 -28.14 -8.39 9.39
CA GLU A 340 -27.16 -7.43 8.89
C GLU A 340 -26.12 -7.08 9.95
N GLN A 341 -26.55 -6.79 11.19
CA GLN A 341 -25.65 -6.52 12.31
C GLN A 341 -24.85 -7.77 12.70
N LEU A 342 -25.46 -8.97 12.64
CA LEU A 342 -24.73 -10.21 12.88
C LEU A 342 -23.56 -10.39 11.89
N CYS A 343 -23.82 -10.16 10.60
CA CYS A 343 -22.79 -10.20 9.56
C CYS A 343 -21.71 -9.12 9.76
N ILE A 344 -22.12 -7.89 10.09
CA ILE A 344 -21.23 -6.75 10.38
C ILE A 344 -20.30 -7.05 11.58
N ASN A 345 -20.86 -7.62 12.65
CA ASN A 345 -20.13 -7.93 13.88
C ASN A 345 -19.24 -9.15 13.74
N TYR A 346 -19.68 -10.20 13.02
CA TYR A 346 -18.83 -11.33 12.63
C TYR A 346 -17.63 -10.90 11.77
N CYS A 347 -17.81 -9.96 10.84
CA CYS A 347 -16.70 -9.40 10.06
C CYS A 347 -15.66 -8.71 10.96
N ASN A 348 -16.13 -7.90 11.94
CA ASN A 348 -15.26 -7.26 12.91
C ASN A 348 -14.56 -8.29 13.83
N GLU A 349 -15.28 -9.33 14.29
CA GLU A 349 -14.74 -10.45 15.07
C GLU A 349 -13.61 -11.19 14.32
N LYS A 350 -13.82 -11.46 13.02
CA LYS A 350 -12.83 -12.08 12.12
C LYS A 350 -11.59 -11.23 11.91
N LEU A 351 -11.77 -9.92 11.71
CA LEU A 351 -10.64 -8.99 11.54
C LEU A 351 -9.89 -8.75 12.86
N GLN A 352 -10.57 -8.82 14.01
CA GLN A 352 -9.96 -8.78 15.34
C GLN A 352 -9.16 -10.07 15.62
N GLN A 353 -9.69 -11.25 15.28
CA GLN A 353 -8.93 -12.51 15.33
C GLN A 353 -7.68 -12.45 14.43
N LEU A 354 -7.82 -11.90 13.22
CA LEU A 354 -6.69 -11.76 12.30
C LEU A 354 -5.64 -10.77 12.84
N PHE A 355 -6.04 -9.65 13.44
CA PHE A 355 -5.12 -8.73 14.13
C PHE A 355 -4.34 -9.46 15.24
N ILE A 356 -5.04 -10.24 16.09
CA ILE A 356 -4.43 -11.01 17.18
C ILE A 356 -3.43 -12.04 16.65
N GLU A 357 -3.75 -12.76 15.57
CA GLU A 357 -2.85 -13.74 14.97
C GLU A 357 -1.66 -13.09 14.23
N LEU A 358 -1.88 -12.00 13.48
CA LEU A 358 -0.82 -11.34 12.71
C LEU A 358 0.15 -10.52 13.57
N VAL A 359 -0.31 -9.97 14.70
CA VAL A 359 0.52 -9.19 15.62
C VAL A 359 1.04 -10.07 16.76
N LEU A 360 0.15 -10.55 17.63
CA LEU A 360 0.52 -11.09 18.94
C LEU A 360 1.08 -12.51 18.87
N LYS A 361 0.62 -13.33 17.93
CA LYS A 361 1.13 -14.70 17.74
C LYS A 361 2.43 -14.70 16.94
N ARG A 362 2.49 -14.00 15.80
CA ARG A 362 3.70 -13.92 14.97
C ARG A 362 4.90 -13.29 15.70
N GLU A 363 4.70 -12.23 16.49
CA GLU A 363 5.78 -11.64 17.30
C GLU A 363 6.35 -12.65 18.31
N GLN A 364 5.48 -13.41 19.00
CA GLN A 364 5.93 -14.44 19.96
C GLN A 364 6.67 -15.59 19.27
N GLU A 365 6.18 -16.06 18.11
CA GLU A 365 6.89 -17.04 17.26
C GLU A 365 8.25 -16.50 16.75
N GLU A 366 8.39 -15.19 16.53
CA GLU A 366 9.66 -14.56 16.14
C GLU A 366 10.63 -14.42 17.33
N TYR A 367 10.15 -14.08 18.54
CA TYR A 367 10.98 -14.05 19.75
C TYR A 367 11.50 -15.44 20.15
N GLU A 368 10.66 -16.48 20.10
CA GLU A 368 11.08 -17.87 20.33
C GLU A 368 12.16 -18.29 19.32
N LYS A 369 11.98 -17.93 18.04
CA LYS A 369 12.91 -18.22 16.95
C LYS A 369 14.23 -17.45 17.03
N GLU A 370 14.23 -16.20 17.53
CA GLU A 370 15.45 -15.45 17.87
C GLU A 370 16.10 -15.92 19.18
N ASN A 371 15.54 -16.94 19.86
CA ASN A 371 16.00 -17.50 21.14
C ASN A 371 16.00 -16.46 22.28
N ILE A 372 15.09 -15.50 22.22
CA ILE A 372 14.90 -14.49 23.27
C ILE A 372 14.07 -15.10 24.40
N LYS A 373 14.49 -14.90 25.65
CA LYS A 373 13.76 -15.39 26.83
C LYS A 373 12.46 -14.60 27.00
N TRP A 374 11.39 -15.15 26.45
CA TRP A 374 10.06 -14.56 26.43
C TRP A 374 9.12 -15.19 27.47
N THR A 375 8.28 -14.37 28.10
CA THR A 375 7.16 -14.85 28.92
C THR A 375 5.92 -14.87 28.05
N LYS A 376 5.45 -16.07 27.68
CA LYS A 376 4.24 -16.25 26.86
C LYS A 376 3.07 -15.48 27.44
N ILE A 377 2.37 -14.74 26.58
CA ILE A 377 1.29 -13.85 26.98
C ILE A 377 -0.05 -14.48 26.64
N GLU A 378 -0.91 -14.54 27.66
CA GLU A 378 -2.29 -15.00 27.48
C GLU A 378 -3.12 -13.96 26.74
N TYR A 379 -3.89 -14.43 25.78
CA TYR A 379 -4.79 -13.60 25.00
C TYR A 379 -6.14 -14.26 24.79
N PHE A 380 -7.18 -13.42 24.80
CA PHE A 380 -8.50 -13.87 24.44
C PHE A 380 -8.52 -14.26 22.95
N ASN A 381 -8.89 -15.50 22.66
CA ASN A 381 -8.85 -16.06 21.30
C ASN A 381 -10.23 -15.91 20.63
N ASN A 382 -10.46 -14.78 19.96
CA ASN A 382 -11.72 -14.44 19.26
C ASN A 382 -12.22 -15.52 18.28
N LYS A 383 -11.39 -16.48 17.87
CA LYS A 383 -11.81 -17.66 17.12
C LYS A 383 -12.99 -18.38 17.79
N ILE A 384 -13.05 -18.48 19.12
CA ILE A 384 -14.18 -19.15 19.79
C ILE A 384 -15.52 -18.42 19.54
N ILE A 385 -15.50 -17.10 19.30
CA ILE A 385 -16.69 -16.33 18.94
C ILE A 385 -16.98 -16.43 17.45
N CYS A 386 -15.93 -16.46 16.61
CA CYS A 386 -16.07 -16.76 15.17
C CYS A 386 -16.76 -18.11 14.94
N ASP A 387 -16.38 -19.13 15.72
CA ASP A 387 -16.90 -20.50 15.61
C ASP A 387 -18.40 -20.59 15.94
N VAL A 388 -18.93 -19.79 16.89
CA VAL A 388 -20.39 -19.67 17.13
C VAL A 388 -21.15 -19.36 15.83
N VAL A 389 -20.58 -18.53 14.96
CA VAL A 389 -21.22 -18.08 13.72
C VAL A 389 -20.92 -19.03 12.56
N GLU A 390 -19.68 -19.53 12.46
CA GLU A 390 -19.19 -20.20 11.25
C GLU A 390 -19.03 -21.73 11.32
N LEU A 391 -19.01 -22.34 12.51
CA LEU A 391 -18.60 -23.74 12.67
C LEU A 391 -19.47 -24.68 11.81
N PRO A 392 -18.90 -25.56 10.96
CA PRO A 392 -19.70 -26.39 10.07
C PRO A 392 -20.70 -27.28 10.83
N ARG A 393 -21.95 -27.30 10.36
CA ARG A 393 -23.10 -28.08 10.86
C ARG A 393 -23.74 -27.58 12.16
N SER A 394 -23.11 -26.73 12.95
CA SER A 394 -23.67 -26.26 14.25
C SER A 394 -23.53 -24.76 14.52
N GLY A 395 -22.71 -24.03 13.76
CA GLY A 395 -22.66 -22.57 13.81
C GLY A 395 -23.88 -21.91 13.16
N ILE A 396 -24.18 -20.68 13.56
CA ILE A 396 -25.40 -19.93 13.18
C ILE A 396 -25.67 -19.97 11.68
N PHE A 397 -24.66 -19.74 10.82
CA PHE A 397 -24.88 -19.74 9.37
C PHE A 397 -25.30 -21.12 8.84
N SER A 398 -24.70 -22.23 9.30
CA SER A 398 -25.14 -23.57 8.86
C SER A 398 -26.55 -23.91 9.34
N VAL A 399 -26.90 -23.61 10.59
CA VAL A 399 -28.25 -23.87 11.11
C VAL A 399 -29.30 -23.03 10.36
N LEU A 400 -28.96 -21.80 10.00
CA LEU A 400 -29.82 -20.92 9.20
C LEU A 400 -29.93 -21.37 7.74
N ASP A 401 -28.85 -21.88 7.15
CA ASP A 401 -28.83 -22.44 5.78
C ASP A 401 -29.68 -23.72 5.70
N ASP A 402 -29.54 -24.64 6.67
CA ASP A 402 -30.33 -25.88 6.75
C ASP A 402 -31.81 -25.61 7.05
N ALA A 403 -32.12 -24.60 7.87
CA ALA A 403 -33.49 -24.12 8.08
C ALA A 403 -34.09 -23.50 6.80
N CYS A 404 -33.29 -22.75 6.03
CA CYS A 404 -33.71 -22.22 4.73
C CYS A 404 -33.87 -23.30 3.65
N ALA A 405 -33.14 -24.42 3.75
CA ALA A 405 -33.13 -25.53 2.82
C ALA A 405 -34.18 -26.63 3.13
N SER A 406 -34.74 -26.62 4.34
CA SER A 406 -35.77 -27.55 4.80
C SER A 406 -37.10 -27.40 4.03
N VAL A 407 -37.80 -28.52 3.80
CA VAL A 407 -39.07 -28.57 3.06
C VAL A 407 -40.24 -28.53 4.04
N GLY A 408 -40.83 -27.35 4.24
CA GLY A 408 -42.01 -27.15 5.09
C GLY A 408 -42.14 -25.70 5.57
N ASN A 409 -43.17 -25.42 6.37
CA ASN A 409 -43.39 -24.11 6.99
C ASN A 409 -42.47 -23.92 8.22
N VAL A 410 -41.15 -23.88 7.98
CA VAL A 410 -40.16 -23.47 8.97
C VAL A 410 -40.29 -21.96 9.20
N THR A 411 -40.38 -21.53 10.45
CA THR A 411 -40.46 -20.12 10.88
C THR A 411 -39.20 -19.72 11.66
N ASP A 412 -38.96 -18.41 11.88
CA ASP A 412 -37.73 -17.95 12.55
C ASP A 412 -37.64 -18.45 14.01
N GLU A 413 -38.77 -18.77 14.65
CA GLU A 413 -38.81 -19.39 15.99
C GLU A 413 -38.54 -20.90 15.95
N VAL A 414 -38.71 -21.58 14.80
CA VAL A 414 -38.19 -22.94 14.60
C VAL A 414 -36.67 -22.89 14.47
N PHE A 415 -36.15 -21.95 13.67
CA PHE A 415 -34.71 -21.69 13.55
C PHE A 415 -34.07 -21.40 14.91
N LEU A 416 -34.65 -20.50 15.72
CA LEU A 416 -34.12 -20.18 17.06
C LEU A 416 -34.09 -21.41 18.00
N ARG A 417 -35.13 -22.25 17.97
CA ARG A 417 -35.16 -23.48 18.77
C ARG A 417 -34.12 -24.51 18.33
N GLU A 418 -33.80 -24.58 17.04
CA GLU A 418 -32.72 -25.45 16.55
C GLU A 418 -31.34 -24.87 16.87
N LEU A 419 -31.20 -23.54 16.80
CA LEU A 419 -29.98 -22.85 17.20
C LEU A 419 -29.66 -23.05 18.68
N ASP A 420 -30.67 -22.96 19.54
CA ASP A 420 -30.56 -23.21 20.98
C ASP A 420 -30.05 -24.63 21.28
N LYS A 421 -30.57 -25.67 20.61
CA LYS A 421 -30.08 -27.05 20.79
C LYS A 421 -28.59 -27.19 20.45
N ASN A 422 -28.14 -26.51 19.38
CA ASN A 422 -26.79 -26.63 18.85
C ASN A 422 -25.75 -25.79 19.63
N LEU A 423 -26.17 -24.68 20.25
CA LEU A 423 -25.27 -23.71 20.91
C LEU A 423 -25.47 -23.56 22.43
N GLN A 424 -26.41 -24.27 23.06
CA GLN A 424 -26.66 -24.25 24.52
C GLN A 424 -25.42 -24.45 25.41
N SER A 425 -24.42 -25.20 24.94
CA SER A 425 -23.18 -25.49 25.67
C SER A 425 -22.08 -24.43 25.47
N HIS A 426 -22.31 -23.41 24.64
CA HIS A 426 -21.27 -22.47 24.24
C HIS A 426 -21.32 -21.18 25.08
N ASN A 427 -20.28 -20.92 25.87
CA ASN A 427 -20.19 -19.78 26.82
C ASN A 427 -20.45 -18.39 26.21
N HIS A 428 -20.32 -18.26 24.87
CA HIS A 428 -20.55 -17.00 24.14
C HIS A 428 -21.93 -16.88 23.48
N TYR A 429 -22.83 -17.84 23.69
CA TYR A 429 -24.21 -17.83 23.19
C TYR A 429 -25.21 -17.88 24.37
N CYS A 430 -26.34 -17.18 24.24
CA CYS A 430 -27.43 -17.24 25.21
C CYS A 430 -28.75 -16.89 24.55
N SER A 431 -29.84 -17.58 24.91
CA SER A 431 -31.20 -17.21 24.55
C SER A 431 -32.08 -17.12 25.81
N ARG A 432 -33.28 -16.57 25.64
CA ARG A 432 -34.31 -16.56 26.69
C ARG A 432 -34.75 -17.97 27.11
N SER A 433 -34.67 -18.95 26.20
CA SER A 433 -34.95 -20.37 26.45
C SER A 433 -33.87 -21.01 27.35
N ILE A 434 -32.59 -20.72 27.06
CA ILE A 434 -31.45 -21.32 27.77
C ILE A 434 -31.26 -20.70 29.16
N LYS A 435 -31.51 -19.39 29.32
CA LYS A 435 -31.48 -18.72 30.63
C LYS A 435 -32.80 -17.98 30.94
N PRO A 436 -33.83 -18.69 31.45
CA PRO A 436 -35.11 -18.08 31.88
C PRO A 436 -34.98 -17.03 33.01
N SER A 437 -33.82 -16.95 33.68
CA SER A 437 -33.49 -15.91 34.66
C SER A 437 -33.19 -14.54 34.03
N GLU A 438 -32.64 -14.47 32.81
CA GLU A 438 -32.27 -13.22 32.16
C GLU A 438 -33.49 -12.51 31.57
N LYS A 439 -34.16 -11.68 32.39
CA LYS A 439 -35.37 -10.91 32.00
C LYS A 439 -35.11 -9.81 30.95
N SER A 440 -33.87 -9.60 30.53
CA SER A 440 -33.46 -8.63 29.51
C SER A 440 -33.48 -9.16 28.08
N LEU A 441 -33.85 -10.43 27.87
CA LEU A 441 -34.03 -11.06 26.55
C LEU A 441 -35.52 -11.33 26.28
N LYS A 442 -36.00 -11.06 25.05
CA LYS A 442 -37.30 -11.56 24.57
C LYS A 442 -37.19 -13.02 24.10
N PHE A 443 -38.34 -13.65 23.83
CA PHE A 443 -38.37 -15.02 23.32
C PHE A 443 -37.96 -15.12 21.84
N GLU A 444 -38.11 -14.07 21.02
CA GLU A 444 -37.58 -14.02 19.64
C GLU A 444 -36.14 -13.46 19.57
N GLU A 445 -35.37 -13.54 20.66
CA GLU A 445 -34.04 -12.94 20.78
C GLU A 445 -32.97 -13.90 21.31
N PHE A 446 -31.78 -13.84 20.70
CA PHE A 446 -30.55 -14.47 21.18
C PHE A 446 -29.45 -13.42 21.36
N ARG A 447 -28.44 -13.74 22.17
CA ARG A 447 -27.30 -12.87 22.46
C ARG A 447 -26.00 -13.58 22.12
N ILE A 448 -25.08 -12.84 21.50
CA ILE A 448 -23.68 -13.24 21.37
C ILE A 448 -22.81 -12.35 22.25
N THR A 449 -21.95 -12.99 23.03
CA THR A 449 -20.93 -12.39 23.90
C THR A 449 -19.70 -12.06 23.04
N HIS A 450 -19.76 -11.00 22.23
CA HIS A 450 -18.67 -10.57 21.34
C HIS A 450 -17.47 -10.00 22.12
N TYR A 451 -16.32 -9.83 21.43
CA TYR A 451 -15.19 -9.06 21.97
C TYR A 451 -15.64 -7.64 22.35
N ALA A 452 -16.49 -7.05 21.50
CA ALA A 452 -17.03 -5.71 21.64
C ALA A 452 -18.15 -5.57 22.69
N GLY A 453 -18.40 -6.60 23.49
CA GLY A 453 -19.49 -6.64 24.46
C GLY A 453 -20.64 -7.54 24.04
N ASP A 454 -21.74 -7.46 24.79
CA ASP A 454 -22.91 -8.31 24.58
C ASP A 454 -23.85 -7.69 23.53
N VAL A 455 -24.21 -8.46 22.50
CA VAL A 455 -25.15 -8.01 21.45
C VAL A 455 -26.35 -8.95 21.39
N THR A 456 -27.54 -8.41 21.67
CA THR A 456 -28.82 -9.09 21.48
C THR A 456 -29.33 -8.88 20.05
N TYR A 457 -29.61 -9.96 19.34
CA TYR A 457 -30.18 -10.01 17.99
C TYR A 457 -31.61 -10.57 18.04
N SER A 458 -32.53 -9.96 17.29
CA SER A 458 -33.87 -10.53 17.08
C SER A 458 -33.89 -11.39 15.83
N VAL A 459 -34.42 -12.62 15.93
CA VAL A 459 -34.48 -13.56 14.80
C VAL A 459 -35.48 -13.17 13.72
N TYR A 460 -36.36 -12.21 13.98
CA TYR A 460 -37.42 -11.81 13.07
C TYR A 460 -36.89 -11.40 11.68
N GLY A 461 -37.28 -12.16 10.66
CA GLY A 461 -36.88 -12.00 9.27
C GLY A 461 -35.50 -12.58 8.92
N PHE A 462 -34.88 -13.40 9.79
CA PHE A 462 -33.56 -13.98 9.51
C PHE A 462 -33.58 -14.89 8.27
N MET A 463 -34.54 -15.81 8.18
CA MET A 463 -34.58 -16.74 7.05
C MET A 463 -34.89 -16.05 5.72
N ASP A 464 -35.78 -15.06 5.69
CA ASP A 464 -36.09 -14.35 4.44
C ASP A 464 -34.93 -13.49 3.93
N LYS A 465 -34.12 -12.95 4.86
CA LYS A 465 -32.84 -12.29 4.56
C LYS A 465 -31.75 -13.27 4.11
N ASN A 466 -31.74 -14.50 4.61
CA ASN A 466 -30.75 -15.50 4.23
C ASN A 466 -31.08 -16.25 2.92
N ARG A 467 -32.36 -16.55 2.68
CA ARG A 467 -32.87 -17.19 1.44
C ARG A 467 -32.54 -16.36 0.20
N ASP A 468 -32.76 -15.05 0.29
CA ASP A 468 -32.47 -14.01 -0.73
C ASP A 468 -32.67 -14.45 -2.20
N THR A 469 -33.74 -15.22 -2.46
CA THR A 469 -33.85 -16.00 -3.69
C THR A 469 -34.53 -15.19 -4.78
N LEU A 470 -33.76 -14.82 -5.81
CA LEU A 470 -34.30 -14.27 -7.05
C LEU A 470 -34.66 -15.41 -8.02
N PHE A 471 -35.94 -15.56 -8.35
CA PHE A 471 -36.43 -16.58 -9.29
C PHE A 471 -35.89 -16.40 -10.73
N GLN A 472 -35.89 -17.48 -11.52
CA GLN A 472 -35.31 -17.48 -12.86
C GLN A 472 -36.12 -16.64 -13.86
N ASP A 473 -37.43 -16.50 -13.64
CA ASP A 473 -38.32 -15.70 -14.49
C ASP A 473 -38.03 -14.20 -14.38
N LEU A 474 -37.74 -13.71 -13.17
CA LEU A 474 -37.27 -12.35 -12.94
C LEU A 474 -35.93 -12.07 -13.63
N LYS A 475 -34.98 -13.01 -13.55
CA LYS A 475 -33.68 -12.91 -14.25
C LYS A 475 -33.86 -12.86 -15.77
N ARG A 476 -34.78 -13.69 -16.31
CA ARG A 476 -35.15 -13.73 -17.74
C ARG A 476 -35.83 -12.45 -18.20
N LEU A 477 -36.77 -11.92 -17.44
CA LEU A 477 -37.47 -10.68 -17.74
C LEU A 477 -36.48 -9.50 -17.84
N MET A 478 -35.52 -9.42 -16.91
CA MET A 478 -34.48 -8.38 -16.95
C MET A 478 -33.46 -8.58 -18.09
N TYR A 479 -33.10 -9.83 -18.42
CA TYR A 479 -32.23 -10.13 -19.56
C TYR A 479 -32.87 -9.79 -20.92
N ASN A 480 -34.19 -9.98 -21.03
CA ASN A 480 -34.98 -9.68 -22.22
C ASN A 480 -35.51 -8.23 -22.26
N SER A 481 -35.10 -7.37 -21.32
CA SER A 481 -35.37 -5.94 -21.35
C SER A 481 -34.79 -5.31 -22.62
N LYS A 482 -35.46 -4.27 -23.14
CA LYS A 482 -34.92 -3.42 -24.23
C LYS A 482 -33.78 -2.49 -23.78
N SER A 483 -33.40 -2.52 -22.50
CA SER A 483 -32.28 -1.76 -21.95
C SER A 483 -31.02 -2.62 -21.89
N ASP A 484 -30.01 -2.28 -22.71
CA ASP A 484 -28.71 -2.98 -22.71
C ASP A 484 -28.04 -2.99 -21.33
N LEU A 485 -28.26 -1.95 -20.52
CA LEU A 485 -27.81 -1.92 -19.13
C LEU A 485 -28.44 -3.05 -18.32
N LEU A 486 -29.77 -3.16 -18.29
CA LEU A 486 -30.46 -4.23 -17.53
C LEU A 486 -30.11 -5.62 -18.06
N LYS A 487 -29.97 -5.77 -19.39
CA LYS A 487 -29.48 -7.00 -20.01
C LYS A 487 -28.06 -7.36 -19.53
N SER A 488 -27.15 -6.39 -19.43
CA SER A 488 -25.80 -6.58 -18.88
C SER A 488 -25.77 -6.87 -17.37
N LEU A 489 -26.78 -6.42 -16.61
CA LEU A 489 -26.91 -6.74 -15.18
C LEU A 489 -27.37 -8.18 -14.93
N PHE A 490 -28.12 -8.80 -15.87
CA PHE A 490 -28.77 -10.11 -15.67
C PHE A 490 -28.36 -11.19 -16.70
N PRO A 491 -27.07 -11.45 -16.95
CA PRO A 491 -26.62 -12.49 -17.90
C PRO A 491 -27.10 -13.91 -17.52
N ASP A 492 -27.41 -14.15 -16.24
CA ASP A 492 -28.02 -15.39 -15.75
C ASP A 492 -29.39 -15.71 -16.38
N GLY A 493 -30.10 -14.71 -16.88
CA GLY A 493 -31.40 -14.87 -17.54
C GLY A 493 -31.32 -15.66 -18.84
N ALA A 494 -30.15 -15.74 -19.48
CA ALA A 494 -29.95 -16.53 -20.71
C ALA A 494 -30.04 -18.06 -20.48
N LYS A 495 -29.92 -18.53 -19.23
CA LYS A 495 -29.86 -19.96 -18.88
C LYS A 495 -31.24 -20.63 -18.99
N SER A 496 -31.28 -21.89 -19.43
CA SER A 496 -32.51 -22.69 -19.48
C SER A 496 -33.01 -23.00 -18.07
N VAL A 497 -34.34 -23.10 -17.89
CA VAL A 497 -34.93 -23.52 -16.59
C VAL A 497 -34.42 -24.91 -16.19
N THR A 498 -34.23 -25.78 -17.18
CA THR A 498 -33.72 -27.16 -17.02
C THR A 498 -32.25 -27.25 -16.59
N GLU A 499 -31.46 -26.18 -16.75
CA GLU A 499 -30.05 -26.12 -16.35
C GLU A 499 -29.87 -25.59 -14.93
N VAL A 500 -30.84 -24.83 -14.41
CA VAL A 500 -30.77 -24.12 -13.12
C VAL A 500 -31.24 -25.02 -11.95
N ASN A 501 -30.96 -26.32 -12.04
CA ASN A 501 -31.33 -27.34 -11.05
C ASN A 501 -30.46 -27.35 -9.77
N ARG A 502 -29.56 -26.39 -9.59
CA ARG A 502 -28.84 -26.17 -8.31
C ARG A 502 -29.56 -25.10 -7.51
N ARG A 503 -29.90 -25.43 -6.25
CA ARG A 503 -30.45 -24.46 -5.28
C ARG A 503 -29.52 -23.23 -5.19
N PRO A 504 -30.07 -21.99 -5.14
CA PRO A 504 -29.24 -20.80 -5.01
C PRO A 504 -28.47 -20.82 -3.68
N PRO A 505 -27.22 -20.34 -3.64
CA PRO A 505 -26.49 -20.17 -2.39
C PRO A 505 -27.13 -19.05 -1.56
N THR A 506 -27.18 -19.24 -0.25
CA THR A 506 -27.72 -18.29 0.73
C THR A 506 -26.80 -17.09 0.96
N ALA A 507 -27.35 -16.01 1.52
CA ALA A 507 -26.59 -14.82 1.85
C ALA A 507 -25.45 -15.11 2.86
N GLY A 508 -25.73 -15.92 3.89
CA GLY A 508 -24.77 -16.33 4.91
C GLY A 508 -23.61 -17.15 4.34
N TYR A 509 -23.91 -18.13 3.48
CA TYR A 509 -22.89 -18.93 2.78
C TYR A 509 -21.98 -18.08 1.89
N LEU A 510 -22.56 -17.23 1.04
CA LEU A 510 -21.82 -16.32 0.16
C LEU A 510 -20.91 -15.37 0.96
N PHE A 511 -21.44 -14.81 2.04
CA PHE A 511 -20.72 -13.89 2.91
C PHE A 511 -19.58 -14.57 3.69
N LYS A 512 -19.80 -15.77 4.24
CA LYS A 512 -18.76 -16.56 4.92
C LYS A 512 -17.57 -16.85 4.00
N ASN A 513 -17.84 -17.24 2.75
CA ASN A 513 -16.78 -17.50 1.76
C ASN A 513 -16.03 -16.20 1.43
N SER A 514 -16.76 -15.13 1.11
CA SER A 514 -16.18 -13.82 0.78
C SER A 514 -15.29 -13.24 1.91
N MET A 515 -15.68 -13.45 3.18
CA MET A 515 -14.85 -13.10 4.34
C MET A 515 -13.61 -14.00 4.49
N SER A 516 -13.71 -15.28 4.15
CA SER A 516 -12.58 -16.22 4.18
C SER A 516 -11.53 -15.84 3.12
N ASP A 517 -11.98 -15.53 1.90
CA ASP A 517 -11.12 -15.04 0.82
C ASP A 517 -10.40 -13.73 1.20
N LEU A 518 -11.13 -12.79 1.82
CA LEU A 518 -10.56 -11.52 2.31
C LEU A 518 -9.50 -11.76 3.40
N VAL A 519 -9.77 -12.64 4.37
CA VAL A 519 -8.80 -12.98 5.43
C VAL A 519 -7.52 -13.58 4.84
N ILE A 520 -7.63 -14.47 3.84
CA ILE A 520 -6.47 -15.03 3.12
C ILE A 520 -5.69 -13.95 2.34
N GLN A 521 -6.41 -13.03 1.68
CA GLN A 521 -5.81 -11.91 0.95
C GLN A 521 -5.10 -10.88 1.85
N LEU A 522 -5.46 -10.80 3.13
CA LEU A 522 -4.82 -9.95 4.14
C LEU A 522 -3.67 -10.66 4.86
N ALA A 523 -3.84 -11.94 5.25
CA ALA A 523 -2.82 -12.71 5.97
C ALA A 523 -1.52 -12.95 5.16
N SER A 524 -1.61 -12.81 3.84
CA SER A 524 -0.52 -12.85 2.86
C SER A 524 0.23 -11.52 2.69
N LYS A 525 -0.18 -10.46 3.39
CA LYS A 525 0.40 -9.11 3.30
C LYS A 525 0.95 -8.65 4.64
N GLU A 526 1.72 -7.57 4.60
CA GLU A 526 2.20 -6.86 5.79
C GLU A 526 1.15 -5.83 6.24
N PRO A 527 0.54 -5.99 7.42
CA PRO A 527 -0.56 -5.15 7.85
C PRO A 527 -0.07 -3.90 8.61
N HIS A 528 -0.75 -2.78 8.41
CA HIS A 528 -0.60 -1.57 9.21
C HIS A 528 -1.98 -1.11 9.68
N TYR A 529 -2.12 -0.78 10.97
CA TYR A 529 -3.44 -0.62 11.59
C TYR A 529 -3.72 0.83 12.00
N ILE A 530 -4.90 1.34 11.60
CA ILE A 530 -5.43 2.64 12.03
C ILE A 530 -6.78 2.44 12.71
N ARG A 531 -6.81 2.68 14.04
CA ARG A 531 -7.99 2.57 14.90
C ARG A 531 -8.64 3.95 15.07
N CYS A 532 -9.73 4.17 14.35
CA CYS A 532 -10.51 5.40 14.45
C CYS A 532 -11.42 5.37 15.68
N VAL A 533 -11.56 6.52 16.35
CA VAL A 533 -12.36 6.70 17.58
C VAL A 533 -13.24 7.94 17.43
N LYS A 534 -14.54 7.82 17.74
CA LYS A 534 -15.42 9.00 17.91
C LYS A 534 -15.27 9.54 19.34
N PRO A 535 -14.95 10.83 19.56
CA PRO A 535 -14.93 11.40 20.90
C PRO A 535 -16.34 11.59 21.49
N ASN A 536 -17.40 11.64 20.67
CA ASN A 536 -18.80 11.76 21.10
C ASN A 536 -19.74 11.35 19.94
N ASP A 537 -21.02 11.07 20.23
CA ASP A 537 -22.02 10.78 19.19
C ASP A 537 -22.77 12.04 18.69
N GLU A 538 -22.70 13.17 19.42
CA GLU A 538 -23.29 14.46 19.03
C GLU A 538 -22.66 15.09 17.78
N LYS A 539 -21.41 14.69 17.46
CA LYS A 539 -20.54 15.24 16.41
C LYS A 539 -19.99 16.64 16.75
N SER A 540 -19.89 16.96 18.04
CA SER A 540 -19.26 18.19 18.53
C SER A 540 -17.73 18.09 18.45
N CYS A 541 -17.06 19.21 18.16
CA CYS A 541 -15.60 19.31 18.14
C CYS A 541 -14.97 19.68 19.50
N SER A 542 -15.80 19.90 20.54
CA SER A 542 -15.37 20.25 21.91
C SER A 542 -15.73 19.20 22.97
N VAL A 543 -16.72 18.34 22.71
CA VAL A 543 -17.15 17.30 23.66
C VAL A 543 -16.26 16.06 23.56
N PHE A 544 -15.86 15.50 24.70
CA PHE A 544 -15.19 14.22 24.80
C PHE A 544 -15.91 13.37 25.87
N ASP A 545 -16.60 12.33 25.41
CA ASP A 545 -17.35 11.37 26.20
C ASP A 545 -16.43 10.20 26.55
N ILE A 546 -16.06 10.12 27.83
CA ILE A 546 -15.07 9.18 28.35
C ILE A 546 -15.59 7.73 28.20
N GLU A 547 -16.82 7.45 28.62
CA GLU A 547 -17.42 6.11 28.55
C GLU A 547 -17.54 5.65 27.09
N ARG A 548 -17.98 6.54 26.19
CA ARG A 548 -18.05 6.27 24.75
C ARG A 548 -16.69 5.96 24.14
N VAL A 549 -15.62 6.62 24.60
CA VAL A 549 -14.26 6.41 24.12
C VAL A 549 -13.64 5.14 24.71
N GLU A 550 -13.83 4.86 26.01
CA GLU A 550 -13.42 3.61 26.66
C GLU A 550 -13.98 2.39 25.90
N HIS A 551 -15.29 2.38 25.65
CA HIS A 551 -15.98 1.33 24.87
C HIS A 551 -15.51 1.18 23.40
N GLN A 552 -14.75 2.13 22.84
CA GLN A 552 -14.23 2.06 21.47
C GLN A 552 -12.77 1.61 21.38
N ILE A 553 -11.92 1.97 22.36
CA ILE A 553 -10.49 1.66 22.27
C ILE A 553 -10.21 0.24 22.75
N PHE A 554 -10.65 -0.12 23.97
CA PHE A 554 -10.43 -1.45 24.55
C PHE A 554 -11.74 -2.09 24.91
N ILE A 555 -12.00 -3.25 24.31
CA ILE A 555 -13.21 -3.99 24.59
C ILE A 555 -12.81 -5.37 25.12
N ARG A 556 -13.14 -5.55 26.40
CA ARG A 556 -12.94 -6.72 27.27
C ARG A 556 -11.52 -7.16 27.67
N SER A 557 -10.45 -6.83 26.94
CA SER A 557 -9.10 -6.95 27.51
C SER A 557 -8.08 -5.92 26.99
N PRO A 558 -7.68 -4.95 27.83
CA PRO A 558 -6.45 -4.19 27.64
C PRO A 558 -5.19 -5.06 27.74
N GLN A 559 -5.22 -6.06 28.64
CA GLN A 559 -4.04 -6.70 29.22
C GLN A 559 -3.12 -7.36 28.19
N THR A 560 -3.70 -7.95 27.14
CA THR A 560 -2.95 -8.68 26.11
C THR A 560 -1.98 -7.79 25.33
N VAL A 561 -2.46 -6.72 24.70
CA VAL A 561 -1.60 -5.85 23.86
C VAL A 561 -0.60 -5.12 24.75
N PHE A 562 -1.04 -4.71 25.95
CA PHE A 562 -0.20 -3.95 26.86
C PHE A 562 0.88 -4.79 27.54
N ARG A 563 0.59 -6.02 27.97
CA ARG A 563 1.65 -6.90 28.48
C ARG A 563 2.63 -7.27 27.36
N LEU A 564 2.19 -7.29 26.09
CA LEU A 564 3.07 -7.58 24.95
C LEU A 564 4.01 -6.43 24.62
N GLU A 565 3.53 -5.18 24.60
CA GLU A 565 4.41 -4.01 24.42
C GLU A 565 5.23 -3.65 25.68
N GLU A 566 4.74 -3.96 26.89
CA GLU A 566 5.50 -3.86 28.14
C GLU A 566 6.68 -4.84 28.16
N LEU A 567 6.43 -6.14 27.89
CA LEU A 567 7.50 -7.14 27.79
C LEU A 567 8.40 -6.94 26.57
N ARG A 568 7.87 -6.46 25.43
CA ARG A 568 8.67 -6.05 24.26
C ARG A 568 9.54 -4.84 24.58
N SER A 569 9.11 -3.91 25.43
CA SER A 569 9.91 -2.79 25.94
C SER A 569 10.99 -3.24 26.93
N GLU A 570 10.68 -4.13 27.88
CA GLU A 570 11.67 -4.77 28.76
C GLU A 570 12.73 -5.54 27.95
N LYS A 571 12.33 -6.19 26.85
CA LYS A 571 13.21 -7.00 25.99
C LYS A 571 13.86 -6.24 24.85
N LEU A 572 13.42 -5.01 24.54
CA LEU A 572 13.97 -4.20 23.46
C LEU A 572 15.51 -4.04 23.54
N PRO A 573 16.14 -3.87 24.72
CA PRO A 573 17.61 -3.84 24.83
C PRO A 573 18.27 -5.15 24.41
N GLU A 574 17.73 -6.31 24.81
CA GLU A 574 18.23 -7.63 24.39
C GLU A 574 18.07 -7.83 22.87
N VAL A 575 16.89 -7.51 22.34
CA VAL A 575 16.57 -7.57 20.90
C VAL A 575 17.52 -6.67 20.09
N VAL A 576 17.74 -5.43 20.52
CA VAL A 576 18.63 -4.47 19.85
C VAL A 576 20.10 -4.93 19.91
N ILE A 577 20.53 -5.60 20.99
CA ILE A 577 21.85 -6.23 21.06
C ILE A 577 21.96 -7.38 20.04
N VAL A 578 20.98 -8.31 20.01
CA VAL A 578 20.96 -9.46 19.10
C VAL A 578 20.89 -9.03 17.64
N ARG A 579 19.87 -8.23 17.27
CA ARG A 579 19.72 -7.67 15.92
C ARG A 579 20.90 -6.76 15.55
N GLY A 580 21.51 -6.08 16.52
CA GLY A 580 22.79 -5.37 16.34
C GLY A 580 23.96 -6.30 16.01
N VAL A 581 24.10 -7.45 16.68
CA VAL A 581 25.11 -8.47 16.32
C VAL A 581 24.83 -9.05 14.92
N GLN A 582 23.58 -9.35 14.61
CA GLN A 582 23.16 -9.88 13.32
C GLN A 582 23.40 -8.88 12.18
N ALA A 583 23.09 -7.59 12.38
CA ALA A 583 23.40 -6.50 11.45
C ALA A 583 24.92 -6.30 11.28
N ARG A 584 25.70 -6.36 12.37
CA ARG A 584 27.18 -6.32 12.30
C ARG A 584 27.75 -7.52 11.52
N ARG A 585 27.14 -8.70 11.63
CA ARG A 585 27.48 -9.90 10.85
C ARG A 585 27.13 -9.73 9.37
N ARG A 586 25.89 -9.36 9.05
CA ARG A 586 25.42 -9.10 7.68
C ARG A 586 26.17 -7.97 6.99
N TYR A 587 26.64 -6.96 7.73
CA TYR A 587 27.53 -5.91 7.24
C TYR A 587 28.94 -6.43 6.93
N LYS A 588 29.51 -7.33 7.75
CA LYS A 588 30.78 -8.02 7.43
C LYS A 588 30.64 -8.87 6.15
N GLU A 589 29.52 -9.57 5.99
CA GLU A 589 29.20 -10.38 4.80
C GLU A 589 29.04 -9.50 3.55
N LEU A 590 28.27 -8.41 3.61
CA LEU A 590 28.19 -7.41 2.54
C LEU A 590 29.56 -6.80 2.19
N LYS A 591 30.38 -6.47 3.20
CA LYS A 591 31.75 -5.96 3.01
C LYS A 591 32.67 -7.00 2.34
N ALA A 592 32.46 -8.29 2.61
CA ALA A 592 33.13 -9.38 1.89
C ALA A 592 32.63 -9.48 0.43
N VAL A 593 31.33 -9.38 0.17
CA VAL A 593 30.76 -9.33 -1.19
C VAL A 593 31.33 -8.15 -1.97
N TYR A 594 31.38 -6.94 -1.42
CA TYR A 594 32.03 -5.79 -2.09
C TYR A 594 33.53 -6.01 -2.32
N LYS A 595 34.24 -6.69 -1.41
CA LYS A 595 35.66 -7.05 -1.60
C LYS A 595 35.83 -8.07 -2.75
N ILE A 596 34.94 -9.05 -2.87
CA ILE A 596 34.88 -10.03 -3.96
C ILE A 596 34.52 -9.34 -5.28
N MET A 597 33.48 -8.51 -5.33
CA MET A 597 33.12 -7.73 -6.51
C MET A 597 34.26 -6.79 -6.95
N GLY A 598 34.97 -6.18 -6.00
CA GLY A 598 36.16 -5.37 -6.27
C GLY A 598 37.33 -6.20 -6.80
N ALA A 599 37.53 -7.43 -6.31
CA ALA A 599 38.50 -8.37 -6.87
C ALA A 599 38.11 -8.80 -8.29
N TYR A 600 36.86 -9.20 -8.51
CA TYR A 600 36.33 -9.61 -9.82
C TYR A 600 36.37 -8.46 -10.85
N LYS A 601 36.00 -7.23 -10.47
CA LYS A 601 36.14 -6.04 -11.33
C LYS A 601 37.60 -5.80 -11.72
N ARG A 602 38.55 -5.93 -10.79
CA ARG A 602 40.00 -5.81 -11.08
C ARG A 602 40.52 -6.96 -11.94
N TYR A 603 40.05 -8.19 -11.71
CA TYR A 603 40.36 -9.34 -12.58
C TYR A 603 39.82 -9.13 -13.99
N LYS A 604 38.53 -8.78 -14.16
CA LYS A 604 37.91 -8.56 -15.46
C LYS A 604 38.54 -7.37 -16.21
N LEU A 605 38.93 -6.31 -15.50
CA LEU A 605 39.70 -5.20 -16.08
C LEU A 605 41.11 -5.63 -16.50
N ARG A 606 41.84 -6.39 -15.67
CA ARG A 606 43.16 -6.96 -16.04
C ARG A 606 43.05 -7.88 -17.25
N ALA A 607 42.08 -8.79 -17.27
CA ALA A 607 41.82 -9.70 -18.40
C ALA A 607 41.45 -8.92 -19.67
N TYR A 608 40.63 -7.87 -19.56
CA TYR A 608 40.29 -7.00 -20.70
C TYR A 608 41.53 -6.26 -21.24
N ILE A 609 42.36 -5.68 -20.36
CA ILE A 609 43.62 -5.03 -20.75
C ILE A 609 44.59 -6.06 -21.40
N LEU A 610 44.73 -7.25 -20.82
CA LEU A 610 45.60 -8.30 -21.35
C LEU A 610 45.14 -8.82 -22.72
N ASN A 611 43.83 -8.93 -22.96
CA ASN A 611 43.28 -9.40 -24.24
C ASN A 611 43.17 -8.30 -25.32
N LYS A 612 43.06 -7.01 -24.97
CA LYS A 612 42.87 -5.90 -25.94
C LYS A 612 44.08 -4.98 -26.12
N LEU A 613 45.07 -4.99 -25.22
CA LEU A 613 46.18 -4.03 -25.20
C LEU A 613 47.56 -4.71 -25.06
N SER A 614 47.79 -5.75 -25.86
CA SER A 614 49.10 -6.41 -26.02
C SER A 614 50.25 -5.41 -26.24
N VAL A 615 50.03 -4.40 -27.07
CA VAL A 615 50.98 -3.33 -27.44
C VAL A 615 51.42 -2.45 -26.24
N LEU A 616 50.62 -2.36 -25.17
CA LEU A 616 50.95 -1.54 -23.99
C LEU A 616 51.62 -2.33 -22.85
N ARG A 617 51.80 -3.64 -22.99
CA ARG A 617 52.18 -4.54 -21.89
C ARG A 617 53.54 -4.22 -21.27
N GLU A 618 54.50 -3.75 -22.08
CA GLU A 618 55.88 -3.41 -21.65
C GLU A 618 56.03 -2.03 -20.99
N SER A 619 55.08 -1.11 -21.25
CA SER A 619 55.11 0.28 -20.75
C SER A 619 54.09 0.57 -19.65
N LEU A 620 53.27 -0.43 -19.28
CA LEU A 620 52.22 -0.30 -18.27
C LEU A 620 52.74 -0.05 -16.84
N PRO A 621 53.81 -0.70 -16.34
CA PRO A 621 54.36 -0.41 -15.01
C PRO A 621 54.84 1.05 -14.84
N GLN A 622 55.54 1.57 -15.85
CA GLN A 622 56.07 2.93 -15.90
C GLN A 622 54.92 3.95 -15.91
N LYS A 623 53.83 3.65 -16.63
CA LYS A 623 52.61 4.46 -16.69
C LYS A 623 51.85 4.49 -15.36
N LEU A 624 51.79 3.36 -14.64
CA LEU A 624 51.20 3.29 -13.30
C LEU A 624 52.04 4.06 -12.27
N ALA A 625 53.36 3.92 -12.28
CA ALA A 625 54.26 4.67 -11.40
C ALA A 625 54.19 6.20 -11.65
N ALA A 626 54.16 6.61 -12.92
CA ALA A 626 53.99 8.03 -13.27
C ALA A 626 52.63 8.57 -12.80
N PHE A 627 51.55 7.77 -12.92
CA PHE A 627 50.22 8.13 -12.42
C PHE A 627 50.21 8.27 -10.88
N GLU A 628 50.80 7.33 -10.12
CA GLU A 628 50.84 7.44 -8.65
C GLU A 628 51.63 8.67 -8.16
N VAL A 629 52.73 9.04 -8.82
CA VAL A 629 53.58 10.19 -8.43
C VAL A 629 52.94 11.56 -8.79
N LEU A 630 52.07 11.59 -9.80
CA LEU A 630 51.48 12.82 -10.36
C LEU A 630 49.97 12.96 -10.10
N SER A 631 49.33 11.94 -9.53
CA SER A 631 47.95 12.01 -9.03
C SER A 631 47.78 13.15 -8.02
N GLY A 632 46.66 13.88 -8.11
CA GLY A 632 46.39 15.06 -7.29
C GLY A 632 47.25 16.30 -7.59
N LYS A 633 48.13 16.27 -8.61
CA LYS A 633 48.97 17.43 -9.03
C LYS A 633 48.61 18.02 -10.39
N ARG A 634 47.60 17.46 -11.07
CA ARG A 634 47.01 17.96 -12.34
C ARG A 634 45.64 17.33 -12.55
N ASP A 635 44.61 18.13 -12.84
CA ASP A 635 43.22 17.66 -12.89
C ASP A 635 42.83 16.82 -14.12
N ARG A 636 43.67 16.82 -15.18
CA ARG A 636 43.35 16.17 -16.46
C ARG A 636 44.48 15.29 -16.98
N TRP A 637 44.83 14.23 -16.25
CA TRP A 637 45.68 13.16 -16.79
C TRP A 637 44.90 12.31 -17.81
N GLY A 638 44.92 12.72 -19.08
CA GLY A 638 44.17 12.08 -20.14
C GLY A 638 44.67 10.68 -20.50
N TYR A 639 43.95 9.65 -20.06
CA TYR A 639 44.18 8.22 -20.40
C TYR A 639 44.24 7.92 -21.91
N THR A 640 43.76 8.84 -22.76
CA THR A 640 43.74 8.72 -24.23
C THR A 640 45.04 9.17 -24.91
N ARG A 641 46.02 9.76 -24.20
CA ARG A 641 47.30 10.14 -24.81
C ARG A 641 48.26 8.95 -24.91
N SER A 642 48.66 8.63 -26.13
CA SER A 642 49.87 7.83 -26.38
C SER A 642 51.10 8.54 -25.81
N TRP A 643 52.11 7.77 -25.41
CA TRP A 643 53.40 8.33 -25.04
C TRP A 643 54.19 8.60 -26.32
N LYS A 644 54.56 9.86 -26.54
CA LYS A 644 55.62 10.26 -27.48
C LYS A 644 56.90 10.46 -26.66
N GLY A 645 58.03 9.95 -27.15
CA GLY A 645 59.31 9.94 -26.45
C GLY A 645 59.39 8.96 -25.28
N ASP A 646 59.85 7.73 -25.52
CA ASP A 646 60.31 6.81 -24.45
C ASP A 646 61.73 7.20 -24.01
N TYR A 647 61.81 8.29 -23.24
CA TYR A 647 63.04 8.95 -22.81
C TYR A 647 63.80 8.19 -21.71
N LEU A 648 64.52 7.14 -22.12
CA LEU A 648 65.52 6.47 -21.29
C LEU A 648 66.86 7.21 -21.36
N ALA A 649 67.30 7.70 -20.20
CA ALA A 649 68.62 8.24 -19.97
C ALA A 649 69.52 7.17 -19.34
N LEU A 650 70.60 6.78 -20.02
CA LEU A 650 71.70 6.02 -19.42
C LEU A 650 72.67 7.01 -18.77
N LYS A 651 72.89 6.93 -17.46
CA LYS A 651 73.96 7.68 -16.78
C LYS A 651 75.05 6.74 -16.27
N PHE A 652 76.30 7.13 -16.52
CA PHE A 652 77.51 6.56 -15.93
C PHE A 652 77.94 7.37 -14.68
N ASN A 653 78.65 6.74 -13.74
CA ASN A 653 79.30 7.43 -12.62
C ASN A 653 80.84 7.41 -12.75
N ARG A 654 81.56 8.04 -11.81
CA ARG A 654 83.04 8.10 -11.77
C ARG A 654 83.74 6.72 -11.61
N HIS A 655 82.97 5.65 -11.43
CA HIS A 655 83.43 4.25 -11.34
C HIS A 655 82.85 3.40 -12.49
N ASN A 656 82.46 4.04 -13.60
CA ASN A 656 81.92 3.45 -14.83
C ASN A 656 80.63 2.60 -14.68
N ASN A 657 79.97 2.63 -13.53
CA ASN A 657 78.70 1.93 -13.34
C ASN A 657 77.58 2.69 -14.05
N SER A 658 76.88 2.01 -14.96
CA SER A 658 75.76 2.56 -15.72
C SER A 658 74.40 2.21 -15.08
N ALA A 659 73.43 3.13 -15.18
CA ALA A 659 72.07 2.89 -14.74
C ALA A 659 71.05 3.58 -15.65
N SER A 660 70.06 2.81 -16.12
CA SER A 660 68.90 3.34 -16.84
C SER A 660 68.01 4.17 -15.91
N ARG A 661 67.57 5.33 -16.39
CA ARG A 661 66.66 6.26 -15.71
C ARG A 661 65.61 6.73 -16.70
N VAL A 662 64.39 6.98 -16.24
CA VAL A 662 63.39 7.67 -17.06
C VAL A 662 63.50 9.16 -16.79
N MET A 663 63.65 9.96 -17.85
CA MET A 663 63.55 11.41 -17.75
C MET A 663 62.08 11.82 -17.78
N ILE A 664 61.65 12.61 -16.79
CA ILE A 664 60.30 13.16 -16.73
C ILE A 664 60.38 14.65 -17.04
N LEU A 665 59.65 15.08 -18.05
CA LEU A 665 59.54 16.47 -18.50
C LEU A 665 58.14 17.00 -18.16
N THR A 666 58.07 18.22 -17.62
CA THR A 666 56.81 18.91 -17.34
C THR A 666 56.93 20.40 -17.69
N ASP A 667 55.80 21.09 -17.67
CA ASP A 667 55.65 22.55 -17.77
C ASP A 667 56.18 23.32 -16.54
N ARG A 668 56.81 22.63 -15.57
CA ARG A 668 57.36 23.27 -14.35
C ARG A 668 58.74 22.75 -13.96
N PHE A 669 59.10 21.51 -14.28
CA PHE A 669 60.35 20.89 -13.88
C PHE A 669 60.79 19.73 -14.79
N ILE A 670 62.09 19.41 -14.74
CA ILE A 670 62.70 18.16 -15.19
C ILE A 670 63.02 17.28 -13.98
N ALA A 671 62.81 15.97 -14.08
CA ALA A 671 63.14 15.02 -13.02
C ALA A 671 63.71 13.68 -13.55
N ARG A 672 64.47 12.98 -12.70
CA ARG A 672 65.03 11.64 -12.99
C ARG A 672 64.38 10.59 -12.09
N LEU A 673 63.70 9.62 -12.70
CA LEU A 673 63.09 8.47 -12.03
C LEU A 673 63.99 7.22 -12.14
N ASP A 674 64.16 6.48 -11.04
CA ASP A 674 64.77 5.13 -11.09
C ASP A 674 63.81 4.15 -11.77
N SER A 675 64.23 3.52 -12.88
CA SER A 675 63.37 2.61 -13.67
C SER A 675 63.08 1.25 -13.02
N LYS A 676 63.79 0.89 -11.94
CA LYS A 676 63.58 -0.34 -11.16
C LYS A 676 62.93 -0.07 -9.81
N LYS A 677 63.26 1.07 -9.17
CA LYS A 677 62.75 1.45 -7.84
C LYS A 677 61.58 2.44 -7.86
N PHE A 678 61.23 2.99 -9.03
CA PHE A 678 60.10 3.90 -9.26
C PHE A 678 60.03 5.11 -8.30
N ARG A 679 61.19 5.60 -7.86
CA ARG A 679 61.35 6.79 -7.00
C ARG A 679 62.19 7.85 -7.71
N LEU A 680 61.94 9.11 -7.37
CA LEU A 680 62.76 10.23 -7.82
C LEU A 680 64.16 10.14 -7.20
N HIS A 681 65.20 10.33 -8.02
CA HIS A 681 66.60 10.13 -7.61
C HIS A 681 67.22 11.38 -6.94
N ARG A 682 66.65 12.56 -7.18
CA ARG A 682 66.95 13.86 -6.54
C ARG A 682 65.66 14.70 -6.54
N LYS A 683 65.68 15.86 -5.87
CA LYS A 683 64.67 16.92 -6.05
C LYS A 683 64.52 17.23 -7.56
N PRO A 684 63.29 17.45 -8.07
CA PRO A 684 63.10 17.96 -9.42
C PRO A 684 63.79 19.32 -9.61
N ILE A 685 64.29 19.57 -10.82
CA ILE A 685 64.92 20.82 -11.23
C ILE A 685 63.84 21.64 -11.95
N PRO A 686 63.39 22.79 -11.41
CA PRO A 686 62.50 23.71 -12.09
C PRO A 686 62.97 24.06 -13.50
N LEU A 687 62.03 24.25 -14.45
CA LEU A 687 62.37 24.59 -15.84
C LEU A 687 63.08 25.96 -15.94
N GLN A 688 62.87 26.81 -14.94
CA GLN A 688 63.47 28.14 -14.79
C GLN A 688 64.92 28.11 -14.31
N GLU A 689 65.38 27.02 -13.67
CA GLU A 689 66.77 26.89 -13.21
C GLU A 689 67.73 26.44 -14.34
N ILE A 690 67.22 26.19 -15.55
CA ILE A 690 68.00 25.69 -16.69
C ILE A 690 68.62 26.86 -17.47
N SER A 691 69.95 26.93 -17.50
CA SER A 691 70.71 27.99 -18.18
C SER A 691 71.16 27.63 -19.60
N GLN A 692 71.59 26.38 -19.80
CA GLN A 692 72.24 25.94 -21.04
C GLN A 692 72.02 24.45 -21.27
N ILE A 693 72.00 24.04 -22.54
CA ILE A 693 72.07 22.63 -22.94
C ILE A 693 73.25 22.45 -23.89
N SER A 694 74.21 21.60 -23.50
CA SER A 694 75.39 21.29 -24.30
C SER A 694 75.29 19.88 -24.87
N LEU A 695 75.64 19.75 -26.15
CA LEU A 695 75.47 18.55 -26.96
C LEU A 695 76.81 18.12 -27.54
N CYS A 696 77.19 16.85 -27.32
CA CYS A 696 78.35 16.28 -27.95
C CYS A 696 78.10 16.10 -29.45
N ILE A 697 79.06 16.50 -30.30
CA ILE A 697 78.93 16.37 -31.77
C ILE A 697 79.04 14.91 -32.25
N GLU A 698 79.60 14.01 -31.44
CA GLU A 698 79.64 12.58 -31.73
C GLU A 698 78.26 11.91 -31.53
N PRO A 699 77.86 10.92 -32.36
CA PRO A 699 76.59 10.18 -32.23
C PRO A 699 76.59 9.18 -31.05
N ASN A 700 77.32 9.49 -29.98
CA ASN A 700 77.26 8.78 -28.70
C ASN A 700 75.92 9.08 -27.97
N GLY A 701 75.25 10.19 -28.29
CA GLY A 701 73.95 10.57 -27.75
C GLY A 701 74.03 11.18 -26.34
N LEU A 702 75.18 11.74 -25.96
CA LEU A 702 75.41 12.43 -24.68
C LEU A 702 74.85 13.87 -24.71
N ILE A 703 74.09 14.20 -23.68
CA ILE A 703 73.56 15.55 -23.41
C ILE A 703 73.88 15.97 -21.98
N ILE A 704 74.17 17.27 -21.82
CA ILE A 704 74.27 17.94 -20.53
C ILE A 704 73.20 19.04 -20.49
N ILE A 705 72.31 18.99 -19.51
CA ILE A 705 71.40 20.11 -19.20
C ILE A 705 71.97 20.79 -17.95
N HIS A 706 72.42 22.03 -18.09
CA HIS A 706 73.02 22.81 -17.02
C HIS A 706 71.96 23.50 -16.18
N ALA A 707 72.07 23.38 -14.85
CA ALA A 707 71.08 23.92 -13.93
C ALA A 707 71.68 24.22 -12.55
N GLY A 708 72.30 25.40 -12.42
CA GLY A 708 73.05 25.80 -11.23
C GLY A 708 74.04 24.71 -10.80
N ASP A 709 74.02 24.34 -9.52
CA ASP A 709 74.90 23.31 -8.96
C ASP A 709 74.50 21.84 -9.28
N ASN A 710 73.52 21.60 -10.18
CA ASN A 710 72.83 20.30 -10.29
C ASN A 710 72.71 19.68 -11.69
N ASP A 711 73.70 19.90 -12.55
CA ASP A 711 73.79 19.39 -13.92
C ASP A 711 73.27 17.97 -14.18
N LEU A 712 72.50 17.86 -15.27
CA LEU A 712 71.84 16.65 -15.72
C LEU A 712 72.57 16.03 -16.91
N LEU A 713 73.71 15.40 -16.62
CA LEU A 713 74.38 14.49 -17.56
C LEU A 713 73.56 13.22 -17.82
N GLY A 714 73.41 12.82 -19.09
CA GLY A 714 72.88 11.51 -19.50
C GLY A 714 73.05 11.22 -21.00
N CYS A 715 73.03 9.94 -21.38
CA CYS A 715 72.98 9.48 -22.77
C CYS A 715 71.53 9.12 -23.13
N MET A 716 70.96 9.73 -24.18
CA MET A 716 69.55 9.65 -24.54
C MET A 716 69.30 8.68 -25.69
N ARG A 717 69.01 7.42 -25.36
CA ARG A 717 68.77 6.35 -26.34
C ARG A 717 67.56 5.51 -25.95
N ASN A 718 66.76 5.10 -26.93
CA ASN A 718 65.58 4.25 -26.70
C ASN A 718 65.97 2.78 -26.43
N ILE A 719 64.99 1.91 -26.17
CA ILE A 719 65.21 0.47 -25.91
C ILE A 719 65.87 -0.25 -27.10
N ARG A 720 65.77 0.30 -28.31
CA ARG A 720 66.39 -0.19 -29.55
C ARG A 720 67.76 0.45 -29.85
N ASN A 721 68.35 1.15 -28.86
CA ASN A 721 69.64 1.84 -28.96
C ASN A 721 69.67 3.04 -29.95
N GLU A 722 68.52 3.49 -30.45
CA GLU A 722 68.41 4.66 -31.32
C GLU A 722 68.53 5.96 -30.51
N GLU A 723 69.21 6.95 -31.06
CA GLU A 723 69.35 8.28 -30.44
C GLU A 723 68.01 9.05 -30.41
N ARG A 724 67.80 9.87 -29.36
CA ARG A 724 66.61 10.72 -29.18
C ARG A 724 66.89 12.15 -28.69
N ILE A 725 68.11 12.67 -28.87
CA ILE A 725 68.46 14.06 -28.52
C ILE A 725 67.53 15.08 -29.19
N GLY A 726 67.29 14.95 -30.51
CA GLY A 726 66.44 15.90 -31.25
C GLY A 726 64.98 15.95 -30.76
N GLU A 727 64.39 14.80 -30.38
CA GLU A 727 63.03 14.75 -29.83
C GLU A 727 62.96 15.43 -28.45
N LEU A 728 63.99 15.22 -27.62
CA LEU A 728 64.14 15.86 -26.31
C LEU A 728 64.28 17.38 -26.44
N ILE A 729 65.16 17.87 -27.31
CA ILE A 729 65.37 19.32 -27.53
C ILE A 729 64.09 19.97 -28.05
N GLY A 730 63.45 19.40 -29.07
CA GLY A 730 62.19 19.94 -29.60
C GLY A 730 61.06 19.94 -28.56
N THR A 731 61.05 18.95 -27.65
CA THR A 731 60.11 18.92 -26.52
C THR A 731 60.44 19.99 -25.47
N LEU A 732 61.72 20.24 -25.19
CA LEU A 732 62.17 21.25 -24.23
C LEU A 732 61.90 22.67 -24.74
N LEU A 733 62.25 22.98 -25.99
CA LEU A 733 61.94 24.26 -26.63
C LEU A 733 60.43 24.54 -26.61
N ALA A 734 59.61 23.60 -27.07
CA ALA A 734 58.15 23.73 -27.08
C ALA A 734 57.48 23.70 -25.68
N LEU A 735 58.24 23.44 -24.60
CA LEU A 735 57.83 23.68 -23.22
C LEU A 735 58.30 25.07 -22.74
N TYR A 736 59.53 25.46 -23.04
CA TYR A 736 60.10 26.76 -22.71
C TYR A 736 59.28 27.89 -23.35
N ASP A 737 59.02 27.82 -24.67
CA ASP A 737 58.15 28.78 -25.37
C ASP A 737 56.78 28.92 -24.68
N ARG A 738 56.15 27.82 -24.23
CA ARG A 738 54.84 27.88 -23.56
C ARG A 738 54.87 28.43 -22.14
N VAL A 739 56.03 28.40 -21.48
CA VAL A 739 56.19 28.90 -20.11
C VAL A 739 56.64 30.36 -20.12
N PHE A 740 57.42 30.78 -21.11
CA PHE A 740 58.10 32.09 -21.13
C PHE A 740 57.65 33.06 -22.23
N ALA A 741 56.86 32.67 -23.24
CA ALA A 741 56.41 33.58 -24.32
C ALA A 741 55.41 34.69 -23.88
N ALA A 742 55.21 34.89 -22.57
CA ALA A 742 54.60 36.10 -22.02
C ALA A 742 55.62 37.20 -21.68
N GLU A 743 56.90 36.84 -21.44
CA GLU A 743 57.91 37.70 -20.81
C GLU A 743 59.33 37.50 -21.42
N SER A 744 59.48 37.69 -22.73
CA SER A 744 60.71 38.21 -23.40
C SER A 744 60.64 38.08 -24.92
N SER A 745 61.31 38.98 -25.64
CA SER A 745 61.33 39.06 -27.12
C SER A 745 62.62 38.49 -27.73
N GLN A 746 63.22 37.47 -27.11
CA GLN A 746 64.39 36.75 -27.65
C GLN A 746 64.22 35.23 -27.50
N HIS A 747 64.14 34.51 -28.61
CA HIS A 747 64.20 33.04 -28.60
C HIS A 747 65.62 32.54 -28.26
N PRO A 748 65.76 31.36 -27.64
CA PRO A 748 67.07 30.77 -27.36
C PRO A 748 67.86 30.51 -28.65
N VAL A 749 69.13 30.89 -28.66
CA VAL A 749 69.99 30.85 -29.86
C VAL A 749 71.03 29.75 -29.71
N PHE A 750 71.09 28.84 -30.68
CA PHE A 750 72.19 27.89 -30.81
C PHE A 750 73.48 28.63 -31.17
N LYS A 751 74.51 28.52 -30.32
CA LYS A 751 75.86 28.98 -30.60
C LYS A 751 76.79 27.76 -30.59
N LYS A 752 77.64 27.65 -31.61
CA LYS A 752 78.63 26.57 -31.69
C LYS A 752 79.92 27.05 -31.02
N SER A 753 80.35 26.39 -29.93
CA SER A 753 81.61 26.70 -29.26
C SER A 753 82.56 25.51 -29.36
N GLY A 754 83.68 25.69 -30.04
CA GLY A 754 84.69 24.64 -30.25
C GLY A 754 84.12 23.34 -30.85
N LYS A 755 84.16 22.26 -30.06
CA LYS A 755 83.76 20.90 -30.44
C LYS A 755 82.32 20.51 -30.06
N ASP A 756 81.56 21.40 -29.42
CA ASP A 756 80.21 21.13 -28.95
C ASP A 756 79.20 22.14 -29.55
N ILE A 757 77.91 21.82 -29.43
CA ILE A 757 76.81 22.72 -29.82
C ILE A 757 76.07 23.13 -28.55
N ASP A 758 76.08 24.43 -28.26
CA ASP A 758 75.45 25.00 -27.08
C ASP A 758 74.12 25.67 -27.44
N LEU A 759 73.05 25.19 -26.82
CA LEU A 759 71.75 25.85 -26.81
C LEU A 759 71.74 26.77 -25.58
N ILE A 760 71.99 28.07 -25.82
CA ILE A 760 72.15 29.07 -24.76
C ILE A 760 70.84 29.82 -24.56
N CYS A 761 70.24 29.66 -23.37
CA CYS A 761 69.13 30.50 -22.92
C CYS A 761 69.72 31.74 -22.25
N HIS A 762 69.70 32.90 -22.92
CA HIS A 762 70.31 34.12 -22.39
C HIS A 762 69.52 34.67 -21.19
N ASN A 763 70.13 34.55 -20.00
CA ASN A 763 69.89 35.25 -18.73
C ASN A 763 68.55 35.99 -18.55
N LEU A 764 67.64 35.42 -17.75
CA LEU A 764 66.65 36.19 -16.99
C LEU A 764 67.16 36.51 -15.58
N VAL A 765 68.11 37.46 -15.57
CA VAL A 765 68.44 38.44 -14.51
C VAL A 765 68.87 37.97 -13.11
N GLY A 766 70.03 38.47 -12.70
CA GLY A 766 70.21 39.16 -11.42
C GLY A 766 70.95 40.49 -11.69
N PRO A 767 70.85 41.52 -10.84
CA PRO A 767 70.10 41.60 -9.59
C PRO A 767 68.58 41.79 -9.78
#